data_AF-A0A219AQF2-F1
#
_entry.id   AF-A0A219AQF2-F1
#
_cell.length_a   1.000
_cell.length_b   1.000
_cell.length_c   1.000
_cell.angle_alpha   90.00
_cell.angle_beta   90.00
_cell.angle_gamma   90.00
#
_symmetry.space_group_name_H-M   'P 1'
#
loop_
_entity.id
_entity.type
_entity.pdbx_description
1 polymer ?
#
loop_
_entity_poly.entity_id
_entity_poly.type
_entity_poly.pdbx_seq_one_letter_code
_entity_poly.pdbx_strand_id
1 'polypeptide(L)'
;MSQNFVSDQSFCAGLISEPPDLEMSAPLSESSDAEPGYDKPRKKRRLNPELSPNAQRFREHLARKHHVYVGKTSDSRQKISFASAIKNIFAKQAEKLEGRDTEQERQLQSAIQQSQLEEACVRLITEGYQAIVAHWADEETRQAECALISLREFKGGHGGEEQARVFLEVIDEYKLSNRIGFFTMDNASSNDKMLRYISERIADFHPVLRRVRCNGHIINLAVQSFLFSPKRSKRSQSQHEEDDAIELAITETRGLSEAEKQSKMTQEKLAEEWRKHGALGKLHNLNVWYRASTARYQEFTSKVGRAIPLDNETRWNSWAIEVAVALSKRKEISSWQEDHHSELGEDRLEFKDWQELQQVDEFLQPFLSATKGTEGEESSLDDMLMSMDFLIEHFKLQKEKHKNNPQMTTRILASWFKFDKYYQLTDDSPIYAAAVLLNPALRRAYLDSAWSHQTAYIEPAVEQAREMWTQSFKPMVTTTTEEALAAIKDPFQRFRAKATGFVSIKDEFDDFINANPHPIGSQSPLEWWLEPSRGALDPNLQQMAVTVFTIPPMSAGPERVFSGTRHTIAPERVRLGAKMVEMTECVKSWVHIRPGRARAVISGVFRNSQHADDALGVLQEDSHREEASEAEFQYVSIHHWQQQARTALRYATLDVAHPVARRLRRAQHEVDQNIHPTARSRTLQRHSRLLRTAACAGEVERPRLIPRRFNDNILTEVAGKRPPKETAVLKFQHWLQDKPAGYVVFSDGSKTERDTAGYGFAVFHNGRLVDWGSGQLGRREVFDAEIHGAVQGLQCAVLANSANEPITVCMDNTSVIDCIGTTAPNSSQAHFRAFQKLGDRYPYQISVKWCPGHSNIFGNSCF
;
A
#
# COMPACT_ATOMS: atom_id res chain seq x y z
N MET A 1 20.08 -19.89 -44.49
CA MET A 1 18.92 -19.05 -44.14
C MET A 1 18.09 -19.87 -43.16
N SER A 2 17.74 -19.41 -41.97
CA SER A 2 18.01 -18.12 -41.30
C SER A 2 18.14 -18.36 -39.78
N GLN A 3 18.83 -17.46 -39.07
CA GLN A 3 19.12 -17.57 -37.62
C GLN A 3 17.87 -17.28 -36.76
N ASN A 4 17.90 -17.66 -35.49
CA ASN A 4 17.78 -16.69 -34.38
C ASN A 4 18.09 -17.32 -33.00
N PHE A 5 18.65 -16.51 -32.10
CA PHE A 5 18.84 -16.83 -30.67
C PHE A 5 17.52 -16.70 -29.89
N VAL A 6 17.39 -17.44 -28.79
CA VAL A 6 16.34 -17.30 -27.76
C VAL A 6 17.03 -17.25 -26.39
N SER A 7 16.39 -16.58 -25.42
CA SER A 7 16.93 -16.31 -24.09
C SER A 7 15.82 -16.42 -23.03
N ASP A 8 16.14 -17.08 -21.92
CA ASP A 8 15.21 -17.39 -20.83
C ASP A 8 15.21 -16.27 -19.77
N GLN A 9 14.10 -16.13 -19.03
CA GLN A 9 13.91 -15.07 -18.03
C GLN A 9 13.19 -15.54 -16.77
N SER A 10 13.51 -14.93 -15.63
CA SER A 10 12.83 -15.17 -14.35
C SER A 10 11.96 -13.96 -13.96
N PHE A 11 10.96 -14.17 -13.10
CA PHE A 11 9.99 -13.14 -12.72
C PHE A 11 9.80 -13.03 -11.20
N CYS A 12 9.59 -11.80 -10.71
CA CYS A 12 9.30 -11.51 -9.30
C CYS A 12 7.95 -10.80 -9.14
N ALA A 13 7.17 -11.24 -8.16
CA ALA A 13 5.92 -10.60 -7.75
C ALA A 13 5.69 -10.77 -6.23
N GLY A 14 4.95 -9.85 -5.61
CA GLY A 14 4.63 -9.92 -4.16
C GLY A 14 3.46 -9.01 -3.77
N LEU A 15 2.81 -9.31 -2.64
CA LEU A 15 1.57 -8.67 -2.16
C LEU A 15 1.52 -8.60 -0.61
N ILE A 16 0.64 -7.76 -0.04
CA ILE A 16 0.67 -7.44 1.40
C ILE A 16 -0.70 -7.62 2.11
N SER A 17 -0.83 -8.72 2.88
CA SER A 17 -1.70 -8.97 4.07
C SER A 17 -3.25 -8.93 4.00
N GLU A 18 -4.08 -9.72 4.73
CA GLU A 18 -4.06 -11.11 5.30
C GLU A 18 -5.49 -11.46 5.90
N PRO A 19 -5.87 -12.71 6.31
CA PRO A 19 -7.27 -13.20 6.23
C PRO A 19 -7.99 -13.65 7.55
N PRO A 20 -7.83 -14.89 8.08
CA PRO A 20 -8.48 -16.16 7.74
C PRO A 20 -9.83 -16.46 8.47
N ASP A 21 -10.54 -17.60 8.30
CA ASP A 21 -10.93 -18.49 7.16
C ASP A 21 -11.74 -19.71 7.73
N LEU A 22 -12.23 -20.68 6.90
CA LEU A 22 -12.47 -22.14 7.20
C LEU A 22 -13.30 -22.94 6.14
N GLU A 23 -13.16 -24.28 6.12
CA GLU A 23 -13.94 -25.24 5.28
C GLU A 23 -14.46 -26.47 6.12
N MET A 24 -14.71 -27.75 5.73
CA MET A 24 -14.44 -28.57 4.52
C MET A 24 -15.37 -29.83 4.42
N SER A 25 -15.78 -30.27 3.21
CA SER A 25 -16.18 -31.67 2.79
C SER A 25 -17.36 -32.47 3.45
N ALA A 26 -17.82 -33.53 2.76
CA ALA A 26 -18.89 -34.52 3.13
C ALA A 26 -18.29 -35.96 3.33
N PRO A 27 -18.94 -37.18 3.27
CA PRO A 27 -20.21 -37.60 2.60
C PRO A 27 -21.11 -38.77 3.21
N LEU A 28 -22.28 -39.01 2.58
CA LEU A 28 -23.01 -40.29 2.30
C LEU A 28 -23.74 -41.23 3.33
N SER A 29 -24.88 -41.78 2.84
CA SER A 29 -25.60 -43.05 3.14
C SER A 29 -26.83 -43.06 4.11
N GLU A 30 -27.56 -44.18 4.17
CA GLU A 30 -29.06 -44.25 4.25
C GLU A 30 -29.67 -44.94 5.51
N SER A 31 -31.01 -45.14 5.50
CA SER A 31 -31.91 -45.91 6.41
C SER A 31 -32.34 -45.28 7.75
N SER A 32 -33.42 -45.70 8.43
CA SER A 32 -34.84 -45.99 8.06
C SER A 32 -35.69 -46.17 9.35
N ASP A 33 -37.03 -46.09 9.27
CA ASP A 33 -38.03 -46.55 10.29
C ASP A 33 -38.05 -45.81 11.67
N ALA A 34 -39.11 -45.80 12.50
CA ALA A 34 -40.57 -45.81 12.29
C ALA A 34 -41.31 -45.22 13.55
N GLU A 35 -42.62 -44.92 13.44
CA GLU A 35 -43.53 -44.38 14.49
C GLU A 35 -43.98 -45.45 15.54
N PRO A 36 -44.89 -45.23 16.56
CA PRO A 36 -45.75 -44.06 16.90
C PRO A 36 -45.90 -43.67 18.40
N GLY A 37 -46.68 -42.61 18.73
CA GLY A 37 -47.16 -42.37 20.12
C GLY A 37 -47.99 -41.10 20.45
N TYR A 38 -49.32 -41.21 20.41
CA TYR A 38 -50.34 -40.44 21.17
C TYR A 38 -50.49 -38.88 21.13
N ASP A 39 -51.38 -38.47 20.21
CA ASP A 39 -52.58 -37.60 20.41
C ASP A 39 -52.53 -36.07 20.68
N LYS A 40 -53.68 -35.43 20.49
CA LYS A 40 -53.90 -33.99 20.26
C LYS A 40 -54.69 -33.33 21.39
N PRO A 41 -54.58 -31.99 21.53
CA PRO A 41 -55.70 -31.18 21.00
C PRO A 41 -55.24 -30.05 20.06
N ARG A 42 -56.00 -29.84 18.98
CA ARG A 42 -55.75 -28.79 17.98
C ARG A 42 -55.97 -27.38 18.56
N LYS A 43 -54.89 -26.72 19.01
CA LYS A 43 -54.82 -25.24 19.07
C LYS A 43 -54.01 -24.73 17.87
N LYS A 44 -54.42 -23.60 17.28
CA LYS A 44 -53.77 -23.01 16.09
C LYS A 44 -52.33 -22.57 16.43
N ARG A 45 -51.35 -23.41 16.10
CA ARG A 45 -49.92 -23.14 16.29
C ARG A 45 -49.52 -21.99 15.36
N ARG A 46 -49.21 -20.81 15.91
CA ARG A 46 -48.48 -19.78 15.15
C ARG A 46 -47.15 -20.38 14.70
N LEU A 47 -46.76 -20.14 13.45
CA LEU A 47 -45.40 -20.44 12.98
C LEU A 47 -44.41 -19.64 13.84
N ASN A 48 -43.52 -20.32 14.55
CA ASN A 48 -42.45 -19.71 15.30
C ASN A 48 -41.17 -19.79 14.45
N PRO A 49 -40.63 -18.68 13.93
CA PRO A 49 -39.52 -18.72 12.98
C PRO A 49 -38.18 -18.83 13.72
N GLU A 50 -37.76 -20.06 14.01
CA GLU A 50 -36.38 -20.31 14.43
C GLU A 50 -35.43 -20.09 13.24
N LEU A 51 -34.35 -19.35 13.46
CA LEU A 51 -33.40 -19.00 12.41
C LEU A 51 -32.50 -20.20 12.08
N SER A 52 -32.07 -20.32 10.81
CA SER A 52 -31.17 -21.40 10.39
C SER A 52 -29.80 -21.33 11.08
N PRO A 53 -29.07 -22.46 11.21
CA PRO A 53 -27.75 -22.50 11.86
C PRO A 53 -26.75 -21.48 11.29
N ASN A 54 -26.82 -21.20 9.99
CA ASN A 54 -25.95 -20.22 9.33
C ASN A 54 -26.19 -18.80 9.84
N ALA A 55 -27.44 -18.43 10.17
CA ALA A 55 -27.76 -17.13 10.74
C ALA A 55 -27.34 -16.99 12.21
N GLN A 56 -27.21 -18.11 12.94
CA GLN A 56 -26.60 -18.09 14.28
C GLN A 56 -25.07 -17.99 14.19
N ARG A 57 -24.41 -18.80 13.35
CA ARG A 57 -22.97 -18.66 13.05
C ARG A 57 -22.60 -17.25 12.59
N PHE A 58 -23.45 -16.60 11.81
CA PHE A 58 -23.25 -15.21 11.37
C PHE A 58 -23.36 -14.20 12.53
N ARG A 59 -24.29 -14.36 13.48
CA ARG A 59 -24.34 -13.54 14.71
C ARG A 59 -23.11 -13.75 15.59
N GLU A 60 -22.64 -14.98 15.72
CA GLU A 60 -21.45 -15.34 16.48
C GLU A 60 -20.17 -14.77 15.82
N HIS A 61 -20.08 -14.81 14.49
CA HIS A 61 -19.02 -14.16 13.72
C HIS A 61 -19.03 -12.63 13.91
N LEU A 62 -20.20 -11.98 13.79
CA LEU A 62 -20.35 -10.54 14.03
C LEU A 62 -19.97 -10.13 15.46
N ALA A 63 -20.32 -10.94 16.47
CA ALA A 63 -19.91 -10.70 17.84
C ALA A 63 -18.40 -10.93 18.08
N ARG A 64 -17.77 -11.89 17.37
CA ARG A 64 -16.38 -12.29 17.62
C ARG A 64 -15.32 -11.56 16.79
N LYS A 65 -15.56 -11.31 15.48
CA LYS A 65 -14.64 -10.58 14.58
C LYS A 65 -14.95 -9.08 14.49
N HIS A 66 -16.15 -8.64 14.86
CA HIS A 66 -16.59 -7.24 14.71
C HIS A 66 -17.22 -6.61 15.96
N HIS A 67 -17.29 -7.34 17.09
CA HIS A 67 -17.88 -6.91 18.37
C HIS A 67 -19.35 -6.43 18.31
N VAL A 68 -20.12 -6.84 17.29
CA VAL A 68 -21.55 -6.48 17.14
C VAL A 68 -22.44 -7.55 17.78
N TYR A 69 -22.93 -7.28 19.00
CA TYR A 69 -23.84 -8.17 19.71
C TYR A 69 -25.31 -8.01 19.26
N VAL A 70 -25.80 -8.94 18.44
CA VAL A 70 -27.16 -8.88 17.86
C VAL A 70 -28.18 -9.61 18.76
N GLY A 71 -28.70 -8.92 19.77
CA GLY A 71 -29.67 -9.46 20.74
C GLY A 71 -30.95 -10.07 20.14
N LYS A 72 -31.59 -11.00 20.87
CA LYS A 72 -32.87 -11.62 20.47
C LYS A 72 -34.06 -10.72 20.84
N THR A 73 -34.49 -9.86 19.93
CA THR A 73 -35.72 -9.06 20.08
C THR A 73 -36.90 -9.69 19.37
N SER A 74 -37.90 -10.09 20.15
CA SER A 74 -39.22 -10.47 19.65
C SER A 74 -40.13 -9.24 19.56
N ASP A 75 -40.01 -8.46 18.47
CA ASP A 75 -41.19 -8.10 17.69
C ASP A 75 -40.84 -7.62 16.27
N SER A 76 -41.84 -7.55 15.40
CA SER A 76 -41.70 -7.30 13.98
C SER A 76 -42.00 -5.84 13.59
N ARG A 77 -40.98 -5.15 13.05
CA ARG A 77 -40.99 -4.16 11.94
C ARG A 77 -39.95 -3.03 12.15
N GLN A 78 -38.77 -3.18 11.56
CA GLN A 78 -38.39 -2.47 10.32
C GLN A 78 -36.96 -2.87 9.90
N LYS A 79 -36.68 -2.89 8.60
CA LYS A 79 -35.37 -3.26 8.05
C LYS A 79 -34.46 -2.03 8.04
N ILE A 80 -33.56 -1.91 9.01
CA ILE A 80 -32.38 -1.04 8.85
C ILE A 80 -31.39 -1.78 7.93
N SER A 81 -31.04 -1.16 6.81
CA SER A 81 -30.16 -1.78 5.80
C SER A 81 -28.68 -1.58 6.14
N PHE A 82 -27.86 -2.52 5.65
CA PHE A 82 -26.39 -2.55 5.80
C PHE A 82 -25.71 -1.23 5.36
N ALA A 83 -26.36 -0.49 4.45
CA ALA A 83 -25.88 0.79 3.91
C ALA A 83 -25.65 1.89 4.96
N SER A 84 -26.40 1.91 6.08
CA SER A 84 -26.23 2.96 7.11
C SER A 84 -24.90 2.83 7.88
N ALA A 85 -24.36 1.62 8.02
CA ALA A 85 -23.05 1.43 8.63
C ALA A 85 -21.94 1.94 7.70
N ILE A 86 -22.02 1.58 6.41
CA ILE A 86 -21.05 1.98 5.38
C ILE A 86 -21.00 3.52 5.23
N LYS A 87 -22.16 4.21 5.26
CA LYS A 87 -22.23 5.68 5.20
C LYS A 87 -21.45 6.38 6.31
N ASN A 88 -21.46 5.83 7.53
CA ASN A 88 -20.78 6.45 8.68
C ASN A 88 -19.26 6.25 8.66
N ILE A 89 -18.74 5.24 7.95
CA ILE A 89 -17.29 5.02 7.80
C ILE A 89 -16.71 6.05 6.83
N PHE A 90 -17.31 6.22 5.64
CA PHE A 90 -16.80 7.15 4.63
C PHE A 90 -17.03 8.63 4.98
N ALA A 91 -18.01 8.97 5.81
CA ALA A 91 -18.25 10.34 6.25
C ALA A 91 -17.02 11.01 6.89
N LYS A 92 -16.17 10.25 7.60
CA LYS A 92 -14.97 10.77 8.28
C LYS A 92 -13.72 10.91 7.39
N GLN A 93 -13.72 10.36 6.17
CA GLN A 93 -12.62 10.58 5.21
C GLN A 93 -12.79 11.88 4.39
N ALA A 94 -14.02 12.40 4.28
CA ALA A 94 -14.29 13.66 3.59
C ALA A 94 -13.66 14.89 4.27
N GLU A 95 -13.48 14.87 5.59
CA GLU A 95 -12.94 15.99 6.39
C GLU A 95 -11.44 16.26 6.16
N LYS A 96 -10.73 15.44 5.36
CA LYS A 96 -9.30 15.62 5.02
C LYS A 96 -9.03 16.24 3.64
N LEU A 97 -10.06 16.67 2.89
CA LEU A 97 -9.94 17.04 1.47
C LEU A 97 -10.27 18.51 1.14
N GLU A 98 -9.97 19.45 2.04
CA GLU A 98 -10.08 20.89 1.72
C GLU A 98 -9.08 21.30 0.62
N GLY A 99 -9.58 21.83 -0.50
CA GLY A 99 -8.76 22.50 -1.52
C GLY A 99 -9.06 22.21 -3.00
N ARG A 100 -10.06 21.38 -3.34
CA ARG A 100 -10.35 20.98 -4.74
C ARG A 100 -11.54 21.74 -5.35
N ASP A 101 -11.50 21.98 -6.67
CA ASP A 101 -12.58 22.64 -7.42
C ASP A 101 -13.74 21.66 -7.67
N THR A 102 -14.85 21.91 -6.97
CA THR A 102 -16.02 21.01 -6.96
C THR A 102 -16.97 21.18 -8.14
N GLU A 103 -16.75 22.13 -9.07
CA GLU A 103 -17.59 22.26 -10.27
C GLU A 103 -17.02 21.50 -11.46
N GLN A 104 -15.69 21.51 -11.64
CA GLN A 104 -15.03 20.67 -12.64
C GLN A 104 -15.13 19.19 -12.27
N GLU A 105 -15.04 18.84 -10.98
CA GLU A 105 -15.36 17.48 -10.50
C GLU A 105 -16.83 17.11 -10.72
N ARG A 106 -17.79 18.04 -10.63
CA ARG A 106 -19.20 17.73 -10.92
C ARG A 106 -19.44 17.33 -12.37
N GLN A 107 -18.77 17.99 -13.32
CA GLN A 107 -18.92 17.64 -14.74
C GLN A 107 -18.35 16.24 -15.02
N LEU A 108 -17.20 15.90 -14.42
CA LEU A 108 -16.66 14.53 -14.45
C LEU A 108 -17.60 13.52 -13.74
N GLN A 109 -18.12 13.85 -12.56
CA GLN A 109 -19.06 13.00 -11.83
C GLN A 109 -20.39 12.80 -12.58
N SER A 110 -20.87 13.78 -13.34
CA SER A 110 -22.08 13.62 -14.17
C SER A 110 -21.86 12.75 -15.41
N ALA A 111 -20.61 12.51 -15.81
CA ALA A 111 -20.24 11.61 -16.90
C ALA A 111 -19.96 10.16 -16.43
N ILE A 112 -19.77 9.94 -15.11
CA ILE A 112 -19.50 8.62 -14.53
C ILE A 112 -20.77 8.16 -13.81
N GLN A 113 -21.27 6.96 -14.14
CA GLN A 113 -22.43 6.40 -13.44
C GLN A 113 -22.11 6.25 -11.94
N GLN A 114 -22.89 6.88 -11.06
CA GLN A 114 -22.52 6.96 -9.65
C GLN A 114 -22.45 5.59 -8.96
N SER A 115 -23.19 4.59 -9.43
CA SER A 115 -23.03 3.18 -9.03
C SER A 115 -21.64 2.64 -9.36
N GLN A 116 -21.14 2.87 -10.58
CA GLN A 116 -19.79 2.49 -10.99
C GLN A 116 -18.71 3.33 -10.28
N LEU A 117 -19.00 4.59 -9.91
CA LEU A 117 -18.07 5.41 -9.13
C LEU A 117 -17.98 4.97 -7.67
N GLU A 118 -19.09 4.60 -7.05
CA GLU A 118 -19.11 4.06 -5.68
C GLU A 118 -18.46 2.66 -5.66
N GLU A 119 -18.71 1.84 -6.67
CA GLU A 119 -17.98 0.58 -6.89
C GLU A 119 -16.48 0.81 -7.09
N ALA A 120 -16.08 1.78 -7.94
CA ALA A 120 -14.68 2.13 -8.16
C ALA A 120 -14.01 2.79 -6.94
N CYS A 121 -14.74 3.50 -6.09
CA CYS A 121 -14.19 4.07 -4.85
C CYS A 121 -14.09 3.04 -3.72
N VAL A 122 -14.93 1.98 -3.73
CA VAL A 122 -14.69 0.78 -2.92
C VAL A 122 -13.45 0.05 -3.43
N ARG A 123 -13.33 -0.17 -4.76
CA ARG A 123 -12.13 -0.74 -5.37
C ARG A 123 -10.86 0.04 -4.98
N LEU A 124 -10.83 1.38 -5.12
CA LEU A 124 -9.64 2.19 -4.79
C LEU A 124 -9.15 2.15 -3.34
N ILE A 125 -9.93 1.59 -2.40
CA ILE A 125 -9.53 1.39 -1.00
C ILE A 125 -9.18 -0.09 -0.73
N THR A 126 -9.49 -0.99 -1.67
CA THR A 126 -9.17 -2.42 -1.65
C THR A 126 -8.30 -2.89 -2.84
N GLU A 127 -7.77 -1.96 -3.65
CA GLU A 127 -7.01 -2.24 -4.87
C GLU A 127 -5.63 -2.79 -4.55
N GLY A 128 -5.48 -4.11 -4.68
CA GLY A 128 -4.17 -4.75 -4.76
C GLY A 128 -3.55 -4.48 -6.14
N TYR A 129 -2.26 -4.16 -6.16
CA TYR A 129 -1.49 -3.97 -7.38
C TYR A 129 -0.49 -5.13 -7.52
N GLN A 130 -0.48 -5.81 -8.66
CA GLN A 130 0.52 -6.84 -8.97
C GLN A 130 1.71 -6.20 -9.68
N ALA A 131 2.80 -5.97 -8.94
CA ALA A 131 4.09 -5.68 -9.54
C ALA A 131 4.67 -6.98 -10.14
N ILE A 132 5.09 -6.95 -11.40
CA ILE A 132 5.81 -8.03 -12.07
C ILE A 132 7.13 -7.46 -12.59
N VAL A 133 8.24 -7.90 -12.01
CA VAL A 133 9.60 -7.53 -12.43
C VAL A 133 10.23 -8.72 -13.15
N ALA A 134 10.71 -8.51 -14.37
CA ALA A 134 11.48 -9.48 -15.14
C ALA A 134 12.97 -9.35 -14.83
N HIS A 135 13.70 -10.46 -14.76
CA HIS A 135 15.15 -10.53 -14.58
C HIS A 135 15.78 -11.43 -15.67
N TRP A 136 16.96 -11.04 -16.16
CA TRP A 136 17.70 -11.77 -17.21
C TRP A 136 19.20 -11.42 -17.17
N ALA A 137 20.03 -12.20 -17.85
CA ALA A 137 21.45 -11.90 -18.05
C ALA A 137 21.67 -11.04 -19.29
N ASP A 138 22.51 -10.01 -19.19
CA ASP A 138 23.00 -9.25 -20.33
C ASP A 138 24.45 -9.67 -20.66
N GLU A 139 24.69 -10.03 -21.92
CA GLU A 139 25.99 -10.54 -22.40
C GLU A 139 27.06 -9.43 -22.52
N GLU A 140 26.65 -8.17 -22.67
CA GLU A 140 27.51 -7.00 -22.81
C GLU A 140 27.95 -6.46 -21.43
N THR A 141 27.03 -6.41 -20.45
CA THR A 141 27.37 -6.02 -19.06
C THR A 141 27.87 -7.19 -18.20
N ARG A 142 27.59 -8.44 -18.60
CA ARG A 142 27.82 -9.69 -17.85
C ARG A 142 27.12 -9.78 -16.50
N GLN A 143 26.09 -8.97 -16.31
CA GLN A 143 25.38 -8.79 -15.05
C GLN A 143 23.91 -9.23 -15.19
N ALA A 144 23.22 -9.37 -14.06
CA ALA A 144 21.78 -9.58 -14.03
C ALA A 144 21.08 -8.21 -14.17
N GLU A 145 20.39 -7.98 -15.28
CA GLU A 145 19.57 -6.80 -15.52
C GLU A 145 18.10 -7.10 -15.15
N CYS A 146 17.32 -6.07 -14.79
CA CYS A 146 15.91 -6.25 -14.48
C CYS A 146 15.03 -5.06 -14.89
N ALA A 147 13.73 -5.32 -15.06
CA ALA A 147 12.73 -4.32 -15.41
C ALA A 147 11.36 -4.62 -14.80
N LEU A 148 10.71 -3.60 -14.25
CA LEU A 148 9.25 -3.64 -14.04
C LEU A 148 8.56 -3.72 -15.40
N ILE A 149 7.72 -4.73 -15.61
CA ILE A 149 6.95 -4.91 -16.86
C ILE A 149 5.45 -4.67 -16.67
N SER A 150 4.95 -4.81 -15.44
CA SER A 150 3.55 -4.59 -15.08
C SER A 150 3.44 -4.13 -13.62
N LEU A 151 2.43 -3.30 -13.37
CA LEU A 151 1.97 -2.90 -12.05
C LEU A 151 0.44 -2.81 -12.09
N ARG A 152 -0.22 -3.90 -12.45
CA ARG A 152 -1.66 -3.92 -12.76
C ARG A 152 -2.54 -3.99 -11.51
N GLU A 153 -3.65 -3.26 -11.59
CA GLU A 153 -4.76 -3.20 -10.63
C GLU A 153 -5.60 -4.49 -10.68
N PHE A 154 -5.76 -5.19 -9.55
CA PHE A 154 -6.71 -6.29 -9.41
C PHE A 154 -8.15 -5.80 -9.32
N LYS A 155 -9.08 -6.49 -9.99
CA LYS A 155 -10.50 -6.10 -10.08
C LYS A 155 -11.42 -7.11 -9.43
N GLY A 156 -11.10 -7.47 -8.19
CA GLY A 156 -11.85 -8.45 -7.42
C GLY A 156 -11.16 -8.81 -6.10
N GLY A 157 -11.18 -10.09 -5.75
CA GLY A 157 -10.45 -10.63 -4.60
C GLY A 157 -9.05 -11.08 -4.98
N HIS A 158 -8.08 -10.85 -4.09
CA HIS A 158 -6.64 -11.05 -4.33
C HIS A 158 -6.18 -12.53 -4.22
N GLY A 159 -7.04 -13.46 -4.62
CA GLY A 159 -6.77 -14.89 -4.63
C GLY A 159 -5.86 -15.31 -5.79
N GLY A 160 -5.15 -16.44 -5.64
CA GLY A 160 -4.17 -16.91 -6.62
C GLY A 160 -4.69 -17.07 -8.06
N GLU A 161 -5.98 -17.32 -8.26
CA GLU A 161 -6.60 -17.37 -9.60
C GLU A 161 -6.57 -16.02 -10.32
N GLU A 162 -6.94 -14.94 -9.62
CA GLU A 162 -6.91 -13.56 -10.14
C GLU A 162 -5.47 -13.07 -10.32
N GLN A 163 -4.56 -13.46 -9.41
CA GLN A 163 -3.12 -13.22 -9.55
C GLN A 163 -2.53 -13.92 -10.79
N ALA A 164 -2.96 -15.16 -11.07
CA ALA A 164 -2.56 -15.88 -12.27
C ALA A 164 -3.16 -15.26 -13.53
N ARG A 165 -4.44 -14.85 -13.51
CA ARG A 165 -5.12 -14.18 -14.63
C ARG A 165 -4.37 -12.93 -15.07
N VAL A 166 -4.07 -12.02 -14.14
CA VAL A 166 -3.37 -10.76 -14.46
C VAL A 166 -1.93 -11.02 -14.93
N PHE A 167 -1.22 -11.98 -14.33
CA PHE A 167 0.11 -12.38 -14.78
C PHE A 167 0.08 -12.93 -16.21
N LEU A 168 -0.85 -13.84 -16.53
CA LEU A 168 -0.96 -14.45 -17.85
C LEU A 168 -1.35 -13.42 -18.93
N GLU A 169 -2.25 -12.49 -18.63
CA GLU A 169 -2.58 -11.36 -19.53
C GLU A 169 -1.36 -10.48 -19.85
N VAL A 170 -0.50 -10.23 -18.85
CA VAL A 170 0.76 -9.48 -19.04
C VAL A 170 1.75 -10.27 -19.91
N ILE A 171 1.91 -11.56 -19.60
CA ILE A 171 2.85 -12.44 -20.31
C ILE A 171 2.45 -12.65 -21.77
N ASP A 172 1.17 -12.80 -22.08
CA ASP A 172 0.69 -12.93 -23.45
C ASP A 172 0.77 -11.59 -24.23
N GLU A 173 0.57 -10.45 -23.56
CA GLU A 173 0.74 -9.11 -24.15
C GLU A 173 2.21 -8.84 -24.55
N TYR A 174 3.17 -9.22 -23.71
CA TYR A 174 4.60 -9.15 -24.03
C TYR A 174 5.11 -10.35 -24.86
N LYS A 175 4.30 -11.40 -25.04
CA LYS A 175 4.61 -12.67 -25.72
C LYS A 175 5.80 -13.43 -25.11
N LEU A 176 5.77 -13.57 -23.78
CA LEU A 176 6.81 -14.21 -22.96
C LEU A 176 6.40 -15.61 -22.46
N SER A 177 5.25 -16.13 -22.90
CA SER A 177 4.59 -17.34 -22.38
C SER A 177 5.43 -18.62 -22.52
N ASN A 178 6.45 -18.61 -23.38
CA ASN A 178 7.42 -19.69 -23.59
C ASN A 178 8.85 -19.37 -23.10
N ARG A 179 9.05 -18.31 -22.29
CA ARG A 179 10.36 -17.85 -21.78
C ARG A 179 10.45 -17.79 -20.25
N ILE A 180 9.45 -18.33 -19.56
CA ILE A 180 9.36 -18.31 -18.10
C ILE A 180 10.23 -19.42 -17.50
N GLY A 181 11.24 -19.02 -16.72
CA GLY A 181 12.04 -19.90 -15.87
C GLY A 181 11.38 -20.11 -14.51
N PHE A 182 11.66 -19.20 -13.57
CA PHE A 182 11.37 -19.31 -12.14
C PHE A 182 10.64 -18.07 -11.59
N PHE A 183 9.99 -18.25 -10.43
CA PHE A 183 9.25 -17.20 -9.71
C PHE A 183 9.82 -16.97 -8.30
N THR A 184 10.47 -15.83 -8.04
CA THR A 184 10.80 -15.40 -6.67
C THR A 184 9.63 -14.58 -6.10
N MET A 185 8.99 -15.10 -5.05
CA MET A 185 7.81 -14.49 -4.44
C MET A 185 7.90 -14.52 -2.91
N ASP A 186 7.08 -13.68 -2.25
CA ASP A 186 6.87 -13.79 -0.81
C ASP A 186 6.23 -15.14 -0.42
N ASN A 187 6.19 -15.43 0.88
CA ASN A 187 5.78 -16.74 1.40
C ASN A 187 4.26 -16.91 1.61
N ALA A 188 3.43 -16.02 1.05
CA ALA A 188 1.98 -16.20 1.09
C ALA A 188 1.54 -17.50 0.37
N SER A 189 0.48 -18.11 0.90
CA SER A 189 -0.14 -19.34 0.37
C SER A 189 -1.03 -19.09 -0.86
N SER A 190 -1.36 -17.83 -1.14
CA SER A 190 -1.98 -17.39 -2.39
C SER A 190 -1.04 -17.58 -3.58
N ASN A 191 0.27 -17.41 -3.38
CA ASN A 191 1.29 -17.60 -4.41
C ASN A 191 1.41 -19.09 -4.82
N ASP A 192 1.25 -20.04 -3.89
CA ASP A 192 1.15 -21.48 -4.23
C ASP A 192 -0.05 -21.76 -5.15
N LYS A 193 -1.17 -21.07 -4.92
CA LYS A 193 -2.37 -21.20 -5.75
C LYS A 193 -2.14 -20.55 -7.13
N MET A 194 -1.54 -19.37 -7.18
CA MET A 194 -1.18 -18.68 -8.43
C MET A 194 -0.34 -19.55 -9.36
N LEU A 195 0.74 -20.16 -8.84
CA LEU A 195 1.63 -20.98 -9.68
C LEU A 195 0.93 -22.23 -10.23
N ARG A 196 -0.03 -22.82 -9.49
CA ARG A 196 -0.86 -23.93 -10.00
C ARG A 196 -1.75 -23.48 -11.16
N TYR A 197 -2.47 -22.37 -11.03
CA TYR A 197 -3.28 -21.80 -12.13
C TYR A 197 -2.44 -21.33 -13.34
N ILE A 198 -1.13 -21.13 -13.16
CA ILE A 198 -0.17 -20.90 -14.26
C ILE A 198 0.22 -22.24 -14.91
N SER A 199 0.49 -23.30 -14.15
CA SER A 199 0.76 -24.64 -14.69
C SER A 199 -0.40 -25.25 -15.49
N GLU A 200 -1.63 -24.80 -15.25
CA GLU A 200 -2.81 -25.17 -16.06
C GLU A 200 -2.84 -24.54 -17.46
N ARG A 201 -2.05 -23.47 -17.70
CA ARG A 201 -2.06 -22.71 -18.97
C ARG A 201 -0.70 -22.62 -19.67
N ILE A 202 0.40 -22.90 -18.97
CA ILE A 202 1.76 -22.90 -19.52
C ILE A 202 2.30 -24.33 -19.52
N ALA A 203 2.59 -24.86 -20.72
CA ALA A 203 3.17 -26.18 -20.89
C ALA A 203 4.53 -26.28 -20.17
N ASP A 204 4.83 -27.47 -19.64
CA ASP A 204 6.11 -27.83 -18.99
C ASP A 204 6.50 -26.92 -17.79
N PHE A 205 5.53 -26.17 -17.25
CA PHE A 205 5.70 -25.35 -16.06
C PHE A 205 5.30 -26.12 -14.78
N HIS A 206 6.30 -26.59 -14.02
CA HIS A 206 6.05 -27.29 -12.75
C HIS A 206 5.97 -26.31 -11.56
N PRO A 207 4.82 -26.20 -10.85
CA PRO A 207 4.55 -25.08 -9.95
C PRO A 207 5.28 -25.11 -8.61
N VAL A 208 5.81 -26.27 -8.18
CA VAL A 208 6.65 -26.40 -6.96
C VAL A 208 8.11 -26.15 -7.30
N LEU A 209 8.72 -27.05 -8.11
CA LEU A 209 10.11 -26.94 -8.59
C LEU A 209 10.51 -25.55 -9.14
N ARG A 210 9.59 -24.77 -9.74
CA ARG A 210 9.89 -23.43 -10.29
C ARG A 210 9.60 -22.27 -9.32
N ARG A 211 9.23 -22.52 -8.06
CA ARG A 211 9.04 -21.48 -7.03
C ARG A 211 10.31 -21.26 -6.21
N VAL A 212 10.71 -20.00 -6.10
CA VAL A 212 11.70 -19.51 -5.14
C VAL A 212 11.01 -18.72 -4.02
N ARG A 213 11.42 -19.01 -2.78
CA ARG A 213 10.90 -18.41 -1.54
C ARG A 213 11.75 -17.19 -1.19
N CYS A 214 11.16 -16.00 -1.04
CA CYS A 214 11.91 -14.78 -0.74
C CYS A 214 12.65 -14.86 0.62
N ASN A 215 13.99 -14.83 0.59
CA ASN A 215 14.85 -14.99 1.77
C ASN A 215 14.57 -13.93 2.86
N GLY A 216 14.48 -12.65 2.47
CA GLY A 216 14.14 -11.56 3.40
C GLY A 216 12.76 -11.70 4.04
N HIS A 217 11.81 -12.39 3.39
CA HIS A 217 10.52 -12.73 3.98
C HIS A 217 10.65 -13.89 4.98
N ILE A 218 11.48 -14.91 4.69
CA ILE A 218 11.83 -15.98 5.65
C ILE A 218 12.46 -15.36 6.91
N ILE A 219 13.48 -14.50 6.73
CA ILE A 219 14.16 -13.79 7.82
C ILE A 219 13.18 -12.93 8.60
N ASN A 220 12.31 -12.17 7.92
CA ASN A 220 11.27 -11.38 8.59
C ASN A 220 10.32 -12.23 9.44
N LEU A 221 9.87 -13.39 8.96
CA LEU A 221 9.02 -14.30 9.74
C LEU A 221 9.77 -14.89 10.94
N ALA A 222 11.02 -15.35 10.75
CA ALA A 222 11.86 -15.87 11.83
C ALA A 222 12.12 -14.80 12.92
N VAL A 223 12.35 -13.55 12.53
CA VAL A 223 12.56 -12.44 13.49
C VAL A 223 11.26 -11.97 14.13
N GLN A 224 10.13 -11.87 13.41
CA GLN A 224 8.84 -11.56 14.04
C GLN A 224 8.47 -12.63 15.09
N SER A 225 8.80 -13.90 14.83
CA SER A 225 8.65 -15.00 15.79
C SER A 225 9.56 -14.87 17.02
N PHE A 226 10.76 -14.29 16.88
CA PHE A 226 11.66 -13.95 18.00
C PHE A 226 11.14 -12.79 18.84
N LEU A 227 10.75 -11.68 18.19
CA LEU A 227 10.34 -10.45 18.87
C LEU A 227 9.02 -10.64 19.63
N PHE A 228 8.06 -11.33 19.03
CA PHE A 228 6.67 -11.40 19.48
C PHE A 228 6.23 -12.81 19.89
N SER A 229 7.14 -13.64 20.38
CA SER A 229 6.84 -15.04 20.76
C SER A 229 5.68 -15.13 21.77
N PRO A 230 4.75 -16.09 21.60
CA PRO A 230 3.59 -16.23 22.48
C PRO A 230 3.99 -16.56 23.92
N LYS A 231 3.25 -15.99 24.88
CA LYS A 231 3.42 -16.28 26.32
C LYS A 231 2.92 -17.70 26.63
N ARG A 232 3.86 -18.64 26.58
CA ARG A 232 3.74 -20.10 26.68
C ARG A 232 2.50 -20.62 27.43
N SER A 233 1.40 -20.79 26.71
CA SER A 233 0.24 -21.57 27.17
C SER A 233 0.54 -23.05 26.97
N LYS A 234 0.83 -23.78 28.06
CA LYS A 234 0.90 -25.25 28.18
C LYS A 234 1.40 -26.03 26.94
N ARG A 235 2.73 -26.15 26.81
CA ARG A 235 3.45 -27.25 26.10
C ARG A 235 2.63 -27.94 24.99
N SER A 236 2.47 -27.20 23.90
CA SER A 236 2.18 -27.64 22.54
C SER A 236 2.64 -29.08 22.26
N GLN A 237 1.77 -29.86 21.63
CA GLN A 237 1.98 -31.27 21.30
C GLN A 237 2.36 -31.46 19.82
N SER A 238 2.17 -30.46 18.97
CA SER A 238 2.61 -30.47 17.57
C SER A 238 3.22 -29.15 17.12
N GLN A 239 4.01 -29.21 16.04
CA GLN A 239 4.64 -28.04 15.41
C GLN A 239 3.60 -27.04 14.86
N HIS A 240 2.44 -27.53 14.38
CA HIS A 240 1.34 -26.67 13.92
C HIS A 240 0.77 -25.78 15.04
N GLU A 241 0.60 -26.32 16.25
CA GLU A 241 0.11 -25.52 17.39
C GLU A 241 1.07 -24.40 17.80
N GLU A 242 2.39 -24.59 17.60
CA GLU A 242 3.39 -23.54 17.84
C GLU A 242 3.37 -22.49 16.72
N ASP A 243 3.23 -22.93 15.47
CA ASP A 243 3.12 -22.06 14.28
C ASP A 243 1.89 -21.13 14.38
N ASP A 244 0.72 -21.69 14.72
CA ASP A 244 -0.54 -20.96 14.93
C ASP A 244 -0.44 -19.97 16.10
N ALA A 245 0.21 -20.36 17.21
CA ALA A 245 0.39 -19.50 18.38
C ALA A 245 1.37 -18.35 18.12
N ILE A 246 2.41 -18.59 17.30
CA ILE A 246 3.34 -17.55 16.82
C ILE A 246 2.61 -16.57 15.90
N GLU A 247 1.84 -17.08 14.94
CA GLU A 247 1.10 -16.25 13.97
C GLU A 247 0.00 -15.42 14.65
N LEU A 248 -0.68 -15.98 15.65
CA LEU A 248 -1.61 -15.24 16.51
C LEU A 248 -0.91 -14.11 17.27
N ALA A 249 0.23 -14.35 17.93
CA ALA A 249 0.93 -13.32 18.70
C ALA A 249 1.49 -12.19 17.82
N ILE A 250 1.95 -12.52 16.60
CA ILE A 250 2.31 -11.53 15.57
C ILE A 250 1.07 -10.72 15.15
N THR A 251 -0.07 -11.38 14.94
CA THR A 251 -1.34 -10.73 14.56
C THR A 251 -1.90 -9.83 15.65
N GLU A 252 -1.84 -10.25 16.92
CA GLU A 252 -2.20 -9.43 18.09
C GLU A 252 -1.32 -8.17 18.16
N THR A 253 -0.01 -8.31 17.97
CA THR A 253 0.93 -7.18 17.95
C THR A 253 0.59 -6.19 16.83
N ARG A 254 0.31 -6.68 15.61
CA ARG A 254 -0.15 -5.81 14.49
C ARG A 254 -1.47 -5.10 14.81
N GLY A 255 -2.36 -5.77 15.53
CA GLY A 255 -3.60 -5.18 16.03
C GLY A 255 -3.39 -4.00 16.99
N LEU A 256 -2.32 -4.02 17.81
CA LEU A 256 -1.98 -2.92 18.72
C LEU A 256 -1.53 -1.66 17.97
N SER A 257 -0.57 -1.78 17.03
CA SER A 257 -0.10 -0.62 16.27
C SER A 257 -1.14 -0.10 15.27
N GLU A 258 -2.04 -0.94 14.73
CA GLU A 258 -3.20 -0.46 13.97
C GLU A 258 -4.22 0.28 14.87
N ALA A 259 -4.43 -0.19 16.10
CA ALA A 259 -5.30 0.46 17.08
C ALA A 259 -4.76 1.82 17.55
N GLU A 260 -3.45 1.97 17.70
CA GLU A 260 -2.79 3.26 17.96
C GLU A 260 -2.96 4.22 16.78
N LYS A 261 -2.57 3.80 15.56
CA LYS A 261 -2.62 4.63 14.33
C LYS A 261 -4.01 5.17 14.02
N GLN A 262 -5.06 4.48 14.47
CA GLN A 262 -6.46 4.86 14.27
C GLN A 262 -7.14 5.38 15.54
N SER A 263 -6.40 5.51 16.65
CA SER A 263 -6.91 5.95 17.96
C SER A 263 -8.15 5.16 18.43
N LYS A 264 -8.17 3.84 18.12
CA LYS A 264 -9.24 2.90 18.52
C LYS A 264 -9.25 2.61 20.02
N MET A 265 -8.14 2.86 20.71
CA MET A 265 -7.93 2.60 22.14
C MET A 265 -7.22 3.78 22.81
N THR A 266 -7.35 3.93 24.14
CA THR A 266 -6.68 5.02 24.88
C THR A 266 -5.19 4.73 25.04
N GLN A 267 -4.36 5.77 25.19
CA GLN A 267 -2.90 5.61 25.22
C GLN A 267 -2.41 4.81 26.44
N GLU A 268 -3.11 4.90 27.58
CA GLU A 268 -2.77 4.16 28.80
C GLU A 268 -2.90 2.65 28.57
N LYS A 269 -4.00 2.22 27.92
CA LYS A 269 -4.23 0.82 27.56
C LYS A 269 -3.30 0.32 26.47
N LEU A 270 -2.99 1.15 25.48
CA LEU A 270 -1.98 0.80 24.47
C LEU A 270 -0.61 0.59 25.13
N ALA A 271 -0.23 1.46 26.07
CA ALA A 271 1.01 1.32 26.81
C ALA A 271 1.01 0.07 27.72
N GLU A 272 -0.10 -0.25 28.40
CA GLU A 272 -0.29 -1.48 29.18
C GLU A 272 -0.14 -2.75 28.32
N GLU A 273 -0.74 -2.78 27.12
CA GLU A 273 -0.60 -3.90 26.18
C GLU A 273 0.85 -4.01 25.68
N TRP A 274 1.47 -2.91 25.24
CA TRP A 274 2.88 -2.91 24.82
C TRP A 274 3.82 -3.36 25.94
N ARG A 275 3.64 -2.92 27.20
CA ARG A 275 4.45 -3.37 28.35
C ARG A 275 4.45 -4.89 28.52
N LYS A 276 3.46 -5.63 27.98
CA LYS A 276 3.48 -7.10 27.97
C LYS A 276 4.63 -7.69 27.14
N HIS A 277 5.21 -6.96 26.19
CA HIS A 277 6.36 -7.39 25.38
C HIS A 277 7.71 -7.21 26.09
N GLY A 278 7.73 -6.67 27.32
CA GLY A 278 8.95 -6.45 28.09
C GLY A 278 9.71 -5.21 27.64
N ALA A 279 11.04 -5.29 27.59
CA ALA A 279 11.89 -4.14 27.30
C ALA A 279 11.65 -3.51 25.92
N LEU A 280 11.25 -4.31 24.92
CA LEU A 280 10.85 -3.83 23.59
C LEU A 280 9.61 -2.94 23.64
N GLY A 281 8.58 -3.36 24.37
CA GLY A 281 7.34 -2.59 24.52
C GLY A 281 7.54 -1.30 25.32
N LYS A 282 8.38 -1.32 26.36
CA LYS A 282 8.82 -0.10 27.05
C LYS A 282 9.54 0.87 26.10
N LEU A 283 10.43 0.37 25.24
CA LEU A 283 11.16 1.20 24.28
C LEU A 283 10.21 1.84 23.25
N HIS A 284 9.26 1.08 22.71
CA HIS A 284 8.21 1.61 21.85
C HIS A 284 7.38 2.69 22.56
N ASN A 285 6.87 2.42 23.77
CA ASN A 285 6.11 3.39 24.57
C ASN A 285 6.90 4.68 24.83
N LEU A 286 8.19 4.56 25.17
CA LEU A 286 9.10 5.69 25.34
C LEU A 286 9.21 6.53 24.04
N ASN A 287 9.33 5.86 22.90
CA ASN A 287 9.45 6.48 21.58
C ASN A 287 8.16 7.21 21.17
N VAL A 288 7.00 6.58 21.35
CA VAL A 288 5.68 7.20 21.17
C VAL A 288 5.51 8.41 22.10
N TRP A 289 5.86 8.27 23.38
CA TRP A 289 5.66 9.31 24.40
C TRP A 289 6.41 10.60 24.08
N TYR A 290 7.70 10.54 23.76
CA TYR A 290 8.46 11.77 23.43
C TYR A 290 8.05 12.36 22.07
N ARG A 291 7.57 11.53 21.14
CA ARG A 291 7.06 11.98 19.82
C ARG A 291 5.67 12.63 19.90
N ALA A 292 4.86 12.29 20.90
CA ALA A 292 3.51 12.82 21.10
C ALA A 292 3.47 14.28 21.61
N SER A 293 4.56 15.04 21.52
CA SER A 293 4.54 16.51 21.62
C SER A 293 5.76 17.11 20.93
N THR A 294 5.58 18.20 20.17
CA THR A 294 6.67 18.93 19.53
C THR A 294 7.71 19.42 20.55
N ALA A 295 7.29 19.80 21.76
CA ALA A 295 8.19 20.23 22.83
C ALA A 295 9.04 19.06 23.33
N ARG A 296 8.41 17.95 23.73
CA ARG A 296 9.10 16.71 24.15
C ARG A 296 10.05 16.18 23.08
N TYR A 297 9.67 16.28 21.81
CA TYR A 297 10.51 15.88 20.68
C TYR A 297 11.75 16.78 20.53
N GLN A 298 11.59 18.10 20.61
CA GLN A 298 12.71 19.04 20.55
C GLN A 298 13.66 18.89 21.74
N GLU A 299 13.11 18.67 22.93
CA GLU A 299 13.88 18.44 24.16
C GLU A 299 14.65 17.11 24.12
N PHE A 300 13.97 15.99 23.81
CA PHE A 300 14.61 14.68 23.65
C PHE A 300 15.74 14.75 22.61
N THR A 301 15.47 15.33 21.43
CA THR A 301 16.48 15.43 20.38
C THR A 301 17.63 16.38 20.75
N SER A 302 17.40 17.39 21.58
CA SER A 302 18.45 18.26 22.11
C SER A 302 19.30 17.58 23.20
N LYS A 303 18.72 16.79 24.10
CA LYS A 303 19.45 16.13 25.20
C LYS A 303 20.15 14.83 24.74
N VAL A 304 19.53 14.07 23.84
CA VAL A 304 20.07 12.81 23.29
C VAL A 304 20.92 13.04 22.03
N GLY A 305 20.72 14.16 21.33
CA GLY A 305 21.43 14.53 20.10
C GLY A 305 20.94 13.81 18.82
N ARG A 306 19.96 12.91 18.94
CA ARG A 306 19.31 12.19 17.82
C ARG A 306 17.96 11.63 18.27
N ALA A 307 16.95 11.64 17.39
CA ALA A 307 15.71 10.90 17.61
C ALA A 307 15.92 9.39 17.33
N ILE A 308 15.41 8.54 18.21
CA ILE A 308 15.33 7.09 17.94
C ILE A 308 14.34 6.89 16.79
N PRO A 309 14.68 6.19 15.69
CA PRO A 309 13.71 5.83 14.65
C PRO A 309 12.48 5.13 15.26
N LEU A 310 11.28 5.39 14.75
CA LEU A 310 10.10 4.63 15.16
C LEU A 310 10.15 3.25 14.51
N ASP A 311 9.69 2.24 15.24
CA ASP A 311 9.57 0.87 14.75
C ASP A 311 8.53 0.73 13.62
N ASN A 312 8.40 -0.49 13.11
CA ASN A 312 7.34 -0.85 12.17
C ASN A 312 7.05 -2.35 12.27
N GLU A 313 5.86 -2.69 12.75
CA GLU A 313 5.29 -4.06 12.81
C GLU A 313 5.47 -4.91 11.53
N THR A 314 5.51 -4.28 10.35
CA THR A 314 5.65 -4.97 9.05
C THR A 314 7.09 -5.16 8.59
N ARG A 315 8.07 -4.48 9.21
CA ARG A 315 9.48 -4.49 8.78
C ARG A 315 10.38 -4.58 10.00
N TRP A 316 10.78 -5.82 10.34
CA TRP A 316 11.61 -6.12 11.51
C TRP A 316 12.93 -5.29 11.57
N ASN A 317 13.50 -4.92 10.41
CA ASN A 317 14.66 -4.04 10.31
C ASN A 317 14.48 -2.71 11.08
N SER A 318 13.25 -2.18 11.17
CA SER A 318 12.97 -0.98 11.95
C SER A 318 13.17 -1.19 13.46
N TRP A 319 12.79 -2.36 14.00
CA TRP A 319 13.03 -2.73 15.40
C TRP A 319 14.52 -2.91 15.69
N ALA A 320 15.27 -3.58 14.81
CA ALA A 320 16.71 -3.73 14.95
C ALA A 320 17.43 -2.37 14.98
N ILE A 321 17.02 -1.44 14.10
CA ILE A 321 17.56 -0.08 14.05
C ILE A 321 17.14 0.74 15.29
N GLU A 322 15.90 0.60 15.78
CA GLU A 322 15.43 1.26 17.01
C GLU A 322 16.27 0.84 18.21
N VAL A 323 16.39 -0.48 18.44
CA VAL A 323 17.14 -1.07 19.56
C VAL A 323 18.62 -0.66 19.49
N ALA A 324 19.27 -0.79 18.33
CA ALA A 324 20.67 -0.40 18.16
C ALA A 324 20.90 1.10 18.42
N VAL A 325 20.00 1.98 17.95
CA VAL A 325 20.09 3.42 18.24
C VAL A 325 19.87 3.69 19.73
N ALA A 326 18.89 3.05 20.36
CA ALA A 326 18.63 3.20 21.80
C ALA A 326 19.82 2.75 22.65
N LEU A 327 20.44 1.60 22.34
CA LEU A 327 21.65 1.12 23.00
C LEU A 327 22.84 2.07 22.82
N SER A 328 23.05 2.59 21.60
CA SER A 328 24.10 3.59 21.31
C SER A 328 23.94 4.90 22.10
N LYS A 329 22.71 5.17 22.60
CA LYS A 329 22.32 6.36 23.35
C LYS A 329 21.86 6.08 24.77
N ARG A 330 22.17 4.90 25.31
CA ARG A 330 21.76 4.44 26.65
C ARG A 330 22.07 5.45 27.76
N LYS A 331 23.24 6.12 27.74
CA LYS A 331 23.64 7.08 28.78
C LYS A 331 22.76 8.33 28.74
N GLU A 332 22.59 8.90 27.56
CA GLU A 332 21.79 10.11 27.34
C GLU A 332 20.29 9.86 27.57
N ILE A 333 19.78 8.71 27.12
CA ILE A 333 18.39 8.30 27.35
C ILE A 333 18.14 8.03 28.84
N SER A 334 19.04 7.33 29.55
CA SER A 334 18.93 7.22 31.02
C SER A 334 18.93 8.59 31.69
N SER A 335 19.83 9.52 31.31
CA SER A 335 19.84 10.87 31.87
C SER A 335 18.57 11.67 31.55
N TRP A 336 17.94 11.47 30.40
CA TRP A 336 16.68 12.13 30.03
C TRP A 336 15.45 11.52 30.75
N GLN A 337 15.48 10.22 31.05
CA GLN A 337 14.42 9.53 31.80
C GLN A 337 14.37 9.89 33.30
N GLU A 338 15.47 10.39 33.89
CA GLU A 338 15.44 10.89 35.27
C GLU A 338 14.73 12.24 35.37
N ASP A 339 14.96 13.17 34.43
CA ASP A 339 14.24 14.46 34.36
C ASP A 339 12.72 14.26 34.24
N HIS A 340 12.29 13.19 33.56
CA HIS A 340 10.89 12.85 33.28
C HIS A 340 10.35 11.70 34.17
N HIS A 341 11.01 11.40 35.30
CA HIS A 341 10.74 10.21 36.11
C HIS A 341 9.26 10.03 36.49
N SER A 342 8.56 11.12 36.84
CA SER A 342 7.15 11.09 37.26
C SER A 342 6.16 10.89 36.11
N GLU A 343 6.52 11.23 34.87
CA GLU A 343 5.61 11.15 33.72
C GLU A 343 5.75 9.84 32.93
N LEU A 344 6.96 9.25 32.94
CA LEU A 344 7.24 7.99 32.25
C LEU A 344 6.79 6.75 33.04
N GLY A 345 6.83 6.81 34.38
CA GLY A 345 6.29 5.76 35.26
C GLY A 345 6.67 4.33 34.87
N GLU A 346 5.67 3.56 34.45
CA GLU A 346 5.74 2.15 33.97
C GLU A 346 6.84 1.92 32.90
N ASP A 347 7.02 2.90 32.01
CA ASP A 347 7.72 2.74 30.73
C ASP A 347 9.23 3.08 30.79
N ARG A 348 9.74 3.44 31.97
CA ARG A 348 11.18 3.67 32.17
C ARG A 348 12.00 2.41 31.95
N LEU A 349 13.04 2.50 31.13
CA LEU A 349 14.00 1.43 30.86
C LEU A 349 15.03 1.31 32.00
N GLU A 350 14.82 0.30 32.84
CA GLU A 350 15.69 -0.08 33.96
C GLU A 350 16.93 -0.86 33.49
N PHE A 351 17.89 -1.12 34.39
CA PHE A 351 19.09 -1.92 34.08
C PHE A 351 18.78 -3.27 33.42
N LYS A 352 17.74 -3.97 33.90
CA LYS A 352 17.28 -5.25 33.34
C LYS A 352 16.76 -5.11 31.90
N ASP A 353 16.07 -4.00 31.61
CA ASP A 353 15.43 -3.76 30.32
C ASP A 353 16.51 -3.44 29.27
N TRP A 354 17.52 -2.64 29.64
CA TRP A 354 18.71 -2.44 28.81
C TRP A 354 19.52 -3.73 28.57
N GLN A 355 19.54 -4.65 29.55
CA GLN A 355 20.21 -5.94 29.40
C GLN A 355 19.40 -6.89 28.48
N GLU A 356 18.07 -6.84 28.50
CA GLU A 356 17.22 -7.54 27.53
C GLU A 356 17.41 -6.97 26.11
N LEU A 357 17.37 -5.64 25.96
CA LEU A 357 17.59 -4.95 24.68
C LEU A 357 18.96 -5.29 24.07
N GLN A 358 20.02 -5.36 24.88
CA GLN A 358 21.34 -5.78 24.41
C GLN A 358 21.34 -7.23 23.90
N GLN A 359 20.68 -8.16 24.61
CA GLN A 359 20.59 -9.56 24.15
C GLN A 359 19.72 -9.71 22.89
N VAL A 360 18.71 -8.84 22.72
CA VAL A 360 17.93 -8.73 21.47
C VAL A 360 18.82 -8.24 20.32
N ASP A 361 19.57 -7.14 20.50
CA ASP A 361 20.49 -6.64 19.46
C ASP A 361 21.54 -7.68 19.06
N GLU A 362 22.22 -8.30 20.03
CA GLU A 362 23.19 -9.38 19.80
C GLU A 362 22.60 -10.60 19.07
N PHE A 363 21.29 -10.82 19.16
CA PHE A 363 20.59 -11.84 18.37
C PHE A 363 20.21 -11.34 16.96
N LEU A 364 19.84 -10.07 16.80
CA LEU A 364 19.34 -9.52 15.53
C LEU A 364 20.44 -9.16 14.52
N GLN A 365 21.65 -8.78 14.97
CA GLN A 365 22.70 -8.29 14.06
C GLN A 365 23.06 -9.27 12.91
N PRO A 366 23.20 -10.60 13.12
CA PRO A 366 23.46 -11.54 12.02
C PRO A 366 22.35 -11.64 10.98
N PHE A 367 21.06 -11.57 11.38
CA PHE A 367 19.94 -11.49 10.44
C PHE A 367 19.97 -10.20 9.62
N LEU A 368 20.50 -9.11 10.18
CA LEU A 368 20.59 -7.80 9.51
C LEU A 368 21.71 -7.81 8.48
N SER A 369 22.83 -8.48 8.77
CA SER A 369 23.89 -8.76 7.80
C SER A 369 23.40 -9.67 6.68
N ALA A 370 22.71 -10.78 7.00
CA ALA A 370 22.16 -11.70 6.01
C ALA A 370 21.16 -11.01 5.07
N THR A 371 20.22 -10.23 5.61
CA THR A 371 19.23 -9.48 4.81
C THR A 371 19.91 -8.46 3.90
N LYS A 372 20.93 -7.74 4.39
CA LYS A 372 21.68 -6.77 3.58
C LYS A 372 22.52 -7.43 2.48
N GLY A 373 22.99 -8.65 2.71
CA GLY A 373 23.64 -9.46 1.67
C GLY A 373 22.67 -9.80 0.54
N THR A 374 21.44 -10.22 0.86
CA THR A 374 20.48 -10.73 -0.15
C THR A 374 19.42 -9.74 -0.64
N GLU A 375 19.42 -8.47 -0.22
CA GLU A 375 18.48 -7.43 -0.69
C GLU A 375 19.02 -6.57 -1.87
N GLY A 376 20.30 -6.76 -2.21
CA GLY A 376 21.02 -6.03 -3.26
C GLY A 376 20.68 -6.46 -4.69
N GLU A 377 21.08 -5.63 -5.66
CA GLU A 377 20.90 -5.92 -7.10
C GLU A 377 22.01 -6.84 -7.65
N GLU A 378 23.13 -6.95 -6.91
CA GLU A 378 24.28 -7.82 -7.22
C GLU A 378 24.21 -9.19 -6.51
N SER A 379 23.18 -9.44 -5.67
CA SER A 379 23.04 -10.68 -4.90
C SER A 379 22.41 -11.81 -5.71
N SER A 380 22.98 -13.01 -5.65
CA SER A 380 22.57 -14.17 -6.44
C SER A 380 22.04 -15.31 -5.56
N LEU A 381 21.38 -16.30 -6.17
CA LEU A 381 20.62 -17.31 -5.42
C LEU A 381 21.47 -18.19 -4.49
N ASP A 382 22.76 -18.35 -4.77
CA ASP A 382 23.72 -19.08 -3.93
C ASP A 382 23.99 -18.41 -2.58
N ASP A 383 23.84 -17.09 -2.48
CA ASP A 383 23.85 -16.37 -1.19
C ASP A 383 22.73 -16.88 -0.26
N MET A 384 21.63 -17.44 -0.80
CA MET A 384 20.49 -17.87 0.01
C MET A 384 20.86 -19.02 0.94
N LEU A 385 21.33 -20.16 0.43
CA LEU A 385 21.71 -21.30 1.28
C LEU A 385 22.89 -20.92 2.20
N MET A 386 23.88 -20.18 1.69
CA MET A 386 24.99 -19.69 2.52
C MET A 386 24.53 -18.81 3.68
N SER A 387 23.57 -17.90 3.44
CA SER A 387 22.99 -17.06 4.49
C SER A 387 22.19 -17.87 5.50
N MET A 388 21.55 -18.95 5.06
CA MET A 388 20.77 -19.83 5.93
C MET A 388 21.66 -20.73 6.80
N ASP A 389 22.70 -21.35 6.24
CA ASP A 389 23.71 -22.11 7.00
C ASP A 389 24.43 -21.22 8.03
N PHE A 390 24.75 -19.98 7.67
CA PHE A 390 25.30 -18.97 8.61
C PHE A 390 24.33 -18.67 9.76
N LEU A 391 23.03 -18.52 9.48
CA LEU A 391 22.02 -18.29 10.52
C LEU A 391 21.82 -19.54 11.39
N ILE A 392 21.95 -20.76 10.85
CA ILE A 392 21.91 -22.01 11.62
C ILE A 392 23.04 -22.05 12.67
N GLU A 393 24.27 -21.65 12.32
CA GLU A 393 25.37 -21.58 13.29
C GLU A 393 25.15 -20.48 14.35
N HIS A 394 24.62 -19.33 13.97
CA HIS A 394 24.21 -18.30 14.94
C HIS A 394 23.12 -18.82 15.89
N PHE A 395 22.09 -19.50 15.39
CA PHE A 395 21.06 -20.13 16.23
C PHE A 395 21.66 -21.13 17.22
N LYS A 396 22.58 -22.01 16.79
CA LYS A 396 23.29 -22.96 17.67
C LYS A 396 24.05 -22.22 18.78
N LEU A 397 24.83 -21.20 18.41
CA LEU A 397 25.62 -20.37 19.33
C LEU A 397 24.74 -19.65 20.38
N GLN A 398 23.67 -18.97 19.94
CA GLN A 398 22.80 -18.21 20.85
C GLN A 398 21.99 -19.15 21.76
N LYS A 399 21.57 -20.33 21.27
CA LYS A 399 20.87 -21.35 22.07
C LYS A 399 21.73 -21.86 23.23
N GLU A 400 23.02 -22.12 22.98
CA GLU A 400 23.97 -22.54 24.02
C GLU A 400 24.31 -21.40 24.99
N LYS A 401 24.60 -20.19 24.46
CA LYS A 401 24.84 -18.97 25.25
C LYS A 401 23.69 -18.63 26.19
N HIS A 402 22.44 -18.77 25.73
CA HIS A 402 21.23 -18.38 26.46
C HIS A 402 20.51 -19.53 27.17
N LYS A 403 21.08 -20.74 27.23
CA LYS A 403 20.45 -21.93 27.86
C LYS A 403 19.94 -21.74 29.30
N ASN A 404 20.57 -20.82 30.04
CA ASN A 404 20.19 -20.46 31.43
C ASN A 404 19.20 -19.28 31.52
N ASN A 405 18.77 -18.71 30.39
CA ASN A 405 17.74 -17.68 30.28
C ASN A 405 16.50 -18.27 29.57
N PRO A 406 15.44 -18.70 30.29
CA PRO A 406 14.26 -19.32 29.70
C PRO A 406 13.45 -18.41 28.78
N GLN A 407 13.43 -17.09 29.04
CA GLN A 407 12.75 -16.10 28.20
C GLN A 407 13.42 -16.02 26.83
N MET A 408 14.74 -15.81 26.83
CA MET A 408 15.53 -15.73 25.59
C MET A 408 15.57 -17.07 24.85
N THR A 409 15.74 -18.19 25.55
CA THR A 409 15.66 -19.53 24.95
C THR A 409 14.30 -19.77 24.28
N THR A 410 13.19 -19.32 24.87
CA THR A 410 11.86 -19.48 24.25
C THR A 410 11.73 -18.63 22.98
N ARG A 411 12.26 -17.40 22.96
CA ARG A 411 12.29 -16.56 21.74
C ARG A 411 13.16 -17.17 20.64
N ILE A 412 14.36 -17.65 20.98
CA ILE A 412 15.28 -18.31 20.05
C ILE A 412 14.63 -19.57 19.43
N LEU A 413 13.91 -20.38 20.22
CA LEU A 413 13.25 -21.58 19.71
C LEU A 413 12.04 -21.26 18.81
N ALA A 414 11.21 -20.28 19.16
CA ALA A 414 10.10 -19.85 18.30
C ALA A 414 10.62 -19.32 16.94
N SER A 415 11.74 -18.60 16.97
CA SER A 415 12.46 -18.13 15.78
C SER A 415 13.05 -19.29 14.96
N TRP A 416 13.69 -20.27 15.62
CA TRP A 416 14.21 -21.48 14.97
C TRP A 416 13.11 -22.24 14.24
N PHE A 417 11.99 -22.56 14.90
CA PHE A 417 10.94 -23.38 14.28
C PHE A 417 10.31 -22.73 13.04
N LYS A 418 10.14 -21.40 13.04
CA LYS A 418 9.65 -20.68 11.85
C LYS A 418 10.71 -20.64 10.74
N PHE A 419 11.99 -20.53 11.07
CA PHE A 419 13.10 -20.56 10.11
C PHE A 419 13.30 -21.95 9.48
N ASP A 420 13.41 -22.99 10.32
CA ASP A 420 13.63 -24.40 9.97
C ASP A 420 12.55 -24.92 9.01
N LYS A 421 11.29 -24.52 9.24
CA LYS A 421 10.17 -24.78 8.31
C LYS A 421 10.43 -24.27 6.89
N TYR A 422 11.03 -23.08 6.73
CA TYR A 422 11.34 -22.53 5.40
C TYR A 422 12.68 -23.01 4.84
N TYR A 423 13.61 -23.45 5.70
CA TYR A 423 14.81 -24.18 5.27
C TYR A 423 14.42 -25.51 4.60
N GLN A 424 13.54 -26.29 5.23
CA GLN A 424 13.01 -27.54 4.65
C GLN A 424 12.25 -27.29 3.33
N LEU A 425 11.66 -26.10 3.13
CA LEU A 425 11.04 -25.69 1.87
C LEU A 425 12.03 -25.18 0.80
N THR A 426 13.35 -25.32 0.99
CA THR A 426 14.31 -25.26 -0.14
C THR A 426 14.41 -26.61 -0.85
N ASP A 427 14.17 -27.73 -0.17
CA ASP A 427 14.25 -29.08 -0.77
C ASP A 427 13.14 -29.31 -1.82
N ASP A 428 12.07 -28.49 -1.78
CA ASP A 428 10.99 -28.36 -2.78
C ASP A 428 11.49 -28.01 -4.20
N SER A 429 12.72 -27.50 -4.36
CA SER A 429 13.24 -27.07 -5.66
C SER A 429 14.76 -27.31 -5.84
N PRO A 430 15.19 -27.88 -6.98
CA PRO A 430 16.61 -28.10 -7.30
C PRO A 430 17.43 -26.81 -7.39
N ILE A 431 16.78 -25.65 -7.54
CA ILE A 431 17.44 -24.42 -7.98
C ILE A 431 18.37 -23.82 -6.92
N TYR A 432 18.08 -24.01 -5.63
CA TYR A 432 18.96 -23.58 -4.54
C TYR A 432 20.24 -24.42 -4.48
N ALA A 433 20.11 -25.75 -4.57
CA ALA A 433 21.25 -26.67 -4.63
C ALA A 433 22.10 -26.42 -5.89
N ALA A 434 21.44 -26.22 -7.04
CA ALA A 434 22.10 -25.88 -8.29
C ALA A 434 22.91 -24.58 -8.20
N ALA A 435 22.43 -23.55 -7.48
CA ALA A 435 23.19 -22.30 -7.30
C ALA A 435 24.53 -22.53 -6.59
N VAL A 436 24.52 -23.29 -5.48
CA VAL A 436 25.76 -23.65 -4.76
C VAL A 436 26.66 -24.55 -5.60
N LEU A 437 26.09 -25.54 -6.30
CA LEU A 437 26.84 -26.49 -7.12
C LEU A 437 27.50 -25.83 -8.35
N LEU A 438 26.84 -24.84 -8.95
CA LEU A 438 27.32 -24.13 -10.14
C LEU A 438 28.19 -22.91 -9.80
N ASN A 439 28.26 -22.47 -8.53
CA ASN A 439 29.19 -21.41 -8.14
C ASN A 439 30.63 -22.00 -8.18
N PRO A 440 31.55 -21.44 -8.98
CA PRO A 440 32.90 -21.99 -9.15
C PRO A 440 33.70 -22.07 -7.84
N ALA A 441 33.44 -21.17 -6.89
CA ALA A 441 34.13 -21.07 -5.60
C ALA A 441 33.53 -21.95 -4.50
N LEU A 442 32.37 -22.59 -4.73
CA LEU A 442 31.66 -23.44 -3.75
C LEU A 442 31.65 -24.90 -4.20
N ARG A 443 30.89 -25.20 -5.27
CA ARG A 443 30.69 -26.54 -5.84
C ARG A 443 30.20 -27.56 -4.80
N ARG A 444 30.27 -28.86 -5.12
CA ARG A 444 29.87 -29.94 -4.19
C ARG A 444 30.70 -29.93 -2.89
N ALA A 445 31.96 -29.49 -2.97
CA ALA A 445 32.86 -29.36 -1.83
C ALA A 445 32.33 -28.43 -0.71
N TYR A 446 31.49 -27.42 -1.04
CA TYR A 446 30.79 -26.64 -0.02
C TYR A 446 29.78 -27.51 0.75
N LEU A 447 28.92 -28.26 0.04
CA LEU A 447 27.91 -29.13 0.67
C LEU A 447 28.57 -30.24 1.50
N ASP A 448 29.63 -30.88 0.98
CA ASP A 448 30.43 -31.89 1.69
C ASP A 448 31.02 -31.36 3.01
N SER A 449 31.30 -30.04 3.09
CA SER A 449 31.85 -29.38 4.27
C SER A 449 30.77 -28.86 5.22
N ALA A 450 29.87 -28.01 4.74
CA ALA A 450 28.81 -27.36 5.53
C ALA A 450 27.81 -28.40 6.06
N TRP A 451 27.41 -29.36 5.24
CA TRP A 451 26.46 -30.41 5.59
C TRP A 451 27.15 -31.72 6.00
N SER A 452 28.42 -31.66 6.42
CA SER A 452 29.19 -32.80 6.94
C SER A 452 28.55 -33.51 8.15
N HIS A 453 27.67 -32.82 8.89
CA HIS A 453 26.85 -33.39 9.96
C HIS A 453 25.47 -33.91 9.49
N GLN A 454 25.12 -33.67 8.23
CA GLN A 454 23.80 -33.91 7.63
C GLN A 454 23.93 -34.54 6.23
N THR A 455 24.90 -35.45 6.05
CA THR A 455 25.28 -36.01 4.73
C THR A 455 24.14 -36.70 3.97
N ALA A 456 23.07 -37.11 4.66
CA ALA A 456 21.86 -37.68 4.07
C ALA A 456 21.13 -36.73 3.08
N TYR A 457 21.32 -35.42 3.17
CA TYR A 457 20.69 -34.43 2.28
C TYR A 457 21.57 -34.07 1.06
N ILE A 458 22.86 -34.39 1.07
CA ILE A 458 23.80 -33.98 0.01
C ILE A 458 23.47 -34.67 -1.32
N GLU A 459 23.40 -36.01 -1.34
CA GLU A 459 23.12 -36.75 -2.58
C GLU A 459 21.72 -36.46 -3.16
N PRO A 460 20.63 -36.36 -2.37
CA PRO A 460 19.34 -35.89 -2.87
C PRO A 460 19.40 -34.49 -3.50
N ALA A 461 20.12 -33.54 -2.90
CA ALA A 461 20.27 -32.18 -3.45
C ALA A 461 21.07 -32.16 -4.76
N VAL A 462 22.14 -32.96 -4.85
CA VAL A 462 22.94 -33.15 -6.07
C VAL A 462 22.12 -33.82 -7.17
N GLU A 463 21.34 -34.85 -6.84
CA GLU A 463 20.56 -35.60 -7.83
C GLU A 463 19.36 -34.79 -8.35
N GLN A 464 18.67 -34.02 -7.51
CA GLN A 464 17.64 -33.09 -7.99
C GLN A 464 18.21 -32.05 -8.97
N ALA A 465 19.42 -31.52 -8.70
CA ALA A 465 20.10 -30.61 -9.63
C ALA A 465 20.54 -31.33 -10.93
N ARG A 466 20.96 -32.59 -10.85
CA ARG A 466 21.27 -33.45 -12.02
C ARG A 466 20.04 -33.78 -12.86
N GLU A 467 18.89 -34.02 -12.25
CA GLU A 467 17.63 -34.23 -12.96
C GLU A 467 17.25 -32.97 -13.74
N MET A 468 17.33 -31.79 -13.12
CA MET A 468 17.10 -30.51 -13.80
C MET A 468 18.07 -30.28 -14.98
N TRP A 469 19.36 -30.57 -14.79
CA TRP A 469 20.36 -30.57 -15.86
C TRP A 469 19.95 -31.50 -17.01
N THR A 470 19.63 -32.75 -16.69
CA THR A 470 19.36 -33.82 -17.66
C THR A 470 18.06 -33.61 -18.44
N GLN A 471 17.05 -33.00 -17.82
CA GLN A 471 15.74 -32.74 -18.44
C GLN A 471 15.72 -31.46 -19.30
N SER A 472 16.41 -30.40 -18.87
CA SER A 472 16.21 -29.04 -19.43
C SER A 472 17.39 -28.46 -20.21
N PHE A 473 18.61 -28.94 -19.99
CA PHE A 473 19.83 -28.30 -20.51
C PHE A 473 20.77 -29.26 -21.26
N LYS A 474 20.83 -30.53 -20.84
CA LYS A 474 21.71 -31.54 -21.43
C LYS A 474 21.31 -31.84 -22.90
N PRO A 475 22.26 -31.85 -23.86
CA PRO A 475 21.94 -32.03 -25.27
C PRO A 475 21.42 -33.44 -25.58
N MET A 476 20.30 -33.53 -26.32
CA MET A 476 19.65 -34.79 -26.71
C MET A 476 20.51 -35.74 -27.56
N VAL A 477 21.60 -35.24 -28.18
CA VAL A 477 22.49 -36.03 -29.05
C VAL A 477 23.93 -35.89 -28.59
N THR A 478 24.31 -36.66 -27.56
CA THR A 478 25.71 -36.90 -27.23
C THR A 478 26.34 -37.81 -28.28
N THR A 479 27.31 -37.29 -29.04
CA THR A 479 28.21 -38.13 -29.83
C THR A 479 29.04 -38.99 -28.87
N THR A 480 29.20 -40.29 -29.12
CA THR A 480 30.04 -41.12 -28.26
C THR A 480 31.52 -40.82 -28.45
N THR A 481 32.33 -41.08 -27.42
CA THR A 481 33.80 -41.03 -27.49
C THR A 481 34.35 -41.88 -28.65
N GLU A 482 33.71 -42.99 -29.01
CA GLU A 482 34.15 -43.85 -30.11
C GLU A 482 33.83 -43.26 -31.48
N GLU A 483 32.66 -42.66 -31.67
CA GLU A 483 32.26 -41.95 -32.90
C GLU A 483 33.09 -40.69 -33.12
N ALA A 484 33.29 -39.89 -32.06
CA ALA A 484 34.12 -38.69 -32.11
C ALA A 484 35.60 -39.04 -32.43
N LEU A 485 36.13 -40.14 -31.87
CA LEU A 485 37.44 -40.66 -32.28
C LEU A 485 37.40 -41.21 -33.73
N ALA A 486 36.31 -41.82 -34.19
CA ALA A 486 36.19 -42.35 -35.55
C ALA A 486 36.10 -41.25 -36.62
N ALA A 487 35.60 -40.06 -36.28
CA ALA A 487 35.58 -38.89 -37.16
C ALA A 487 36.99 -38.36 -37.47
N ILE A 488 37.99 -38.63 -36.61
CA ILE A 488 39.39 -38.21 -36.81
C ILE A 488 40.05 -39.12 -37.86
N LYS A 489 40.11 -38.64 -39.10
CA LYS A 489 40.63 -39.37 -40.27
C LYS A 489 42.14 -39.65 -40.23
N ASP A 490 42.90 -38.83 -39.50
CA ASP A 490 44.35 -38.99 -39.34
C ASP A 490 44.64 -40.00 -38.19
N PRO A 491 45.33 -41.13 -38.47
CA PRO A 491 45.60 -42.15 -37.44
C PRO A 491 46.47 -41.66 -36.27
N PHE A 492 47.41 -40.75 -36.52
CA PHE A 492 48.29 -40.20 -35.50
C PHE A 492 47.57 -39.16 -34.64
N GLN A 493 46.72 -38.31 -35.25
CA GLN A 493 45.85 -37.41 -34.47
C GLN A 493 44.82 -38.20 -33.66
N ARG A 494 44.23 -39.28 -34.22
CA ARG A 494 43.31 -40.16 -33.49
C ARG A 494 44.00 -40.85 -32.31
N PHE A 495 45.24 -41.34 -32.51
CA PHE A 495 46.05 -41.90 -31.43
C PHE A 495 46.38 -40.84 -30.37
N ARG A 496 46.86 -39.65 -30.77
CA ARG A 496 47.17 -38.52 -29.89
C ARG A 496 45.96 -38.13 -29.05
N ALA A 497 44.80 -37.94 -29.69
CA ALA A 497 43.56 -37.53 -29.05
C ALA A 497 43.06 -38.58 -28.04
N LYS A 498 43.23 -39.88 -28.32
CA LYS A 498 42.98 -40.97 -27.37
C LYS A 498 44.00 -40.97 -26.22
N ALA A 499 45.28 -40.78 -26.50
CA ALA A 499 46.36 -40.81 -25.52
C ALA A 499 46.37 -39.60 -24.56
N THR A 500 45.87 -38.44 -25.00
CA THR A 500 45.76 -37.23 -24.18
C THR A 500 44.38 -37.06 -23.54
N GLY A 501 43.44 -38.00 -23.72
CA GLY A 501 42.07 -37.88 -23.23
C GLY A 501 41.23 -36.77 -23.88
N PHE A 502 41.69 -36.20 -25.00
CA PHE A 502 41.10 -35.01 -25.64
C PHE A 502 39.67 -35.22 -26.19
N VAL A 503 39.24 -36.48 -26.30
CA VAL A 503 37.89 -36.87 -26.75
C VAL A 503 37.13 -37.60 -25.61
N SER A 504 37.54 -37.39 -24.37
CA SER A 504 36.83 -37.89 -23.19
C SER A 504 35.55 -37.09 -22.95
N ILE A 505 34.49 -37.40 -23.69
CA ILE A 505 33.16 -36.81 -23.51
C ILE A 505 32.59 -37.35 -22.19
N LYS A 506 32.82 -36.59 -21.13
CA LYS A 506 32.14 -36.72 -19.84
C LYS A 506 30.92 -35.79 -19.83
N ASP A 507 30.13 -35.89 -18.77
CA ASP A 507 29.01 -34.99 -18.52
C ASP A 507 29.52 -33.65 -17.96
N GLU A 508 29.16 -32.52 -18.59
CA GLU A 508 29.60 -31.16 -18.21
C GLU A 508 29.30 -30.89 -16.72
N PHE A 509 28.12 -31.27 -16.24
CA PHE A 509 27.68 -31.01 -14.86
C PHE A 509 28.52 -31.79 -13.84
N ASP A 510 28.70 -33.11 -14.03
CA ASP A 510 29.51 -33.92 -13.10
C ASP A 510 30.97 -33.45 -13.02
N ASP A 511 31.57 -33.12 -14.17
CA ASP A 511 32.97 -32.69 -14.19
C ASP A 511 33.16 -31.30 -13.58
N PHE A 512 32.16 -30.42 -13.69
CA PHE A 512 32.18 -29.14 -13.00
C PHE A 512 32.00 -29.29 -11.48
N ILE A 513 30.93 -29.97 -11.01
CA ILE A 513 30.58 -29.95 -9.57
C ILE A 513 31.57 -30.72 -8.70
N ASN A 514 32.27 -31.72 -9.26
CA ASN A 514 33.26 -32.52 -8.54
C ASN A 514 34.71 -31.99 -8.69
N ALA A 515 34.94 -30.94 -9.49
CA ALA A 515 36.25 -30.31 -9.60
C ALA A 515 36.52 -29.36 -8.43
N ASN A 516 37.79 -29.30 -7.98
CA ASN A 516 38.22 -28.45 -6.86
C ASN A 516 37.69 -27.00 -6.97
N PRO A 517 37.23 -26.37 -5.87
CA PRO A 517 36.80 -24.98 -5.87
C PRO A 517 37.81 -24.00 -6.48
N HIS A 518 37.29 -23.02 -7.22
CA HIS A 518 38.04 -22.04 -7.98
C HIS A 518 37.70 -20.62 -7.50
N PRO A 519 38.61 -19.92 -6.81
CA PRO A 519 38.33 -18.56 -6.30
C PRO A 519 38.12 -17.55 -7.43
N ILE A 520 36.95 -16.90 -7.44
CA ILE A 520 36.55 -15.88 -8.43
C ILE A 520 36.87 -14.43 -7.98
N GLY A 521 37.49 -14.25 -6.82
CA GLY A 521 37.92 -12.95 -6.33
C GLY A 521 36.73 -12.07 -5.91
N SER A 522 36.50 -10.97 -6.65
CA SER A 522 35.36 -10.05 -6.45
C SER A 522 34.34 -10.10 -7.60
N GLN A 523 34.47 -11.07 -8.50
CA GLN A 523 33.57 -11.32 -9.63
C GLN A 523 32.35 -12.11 -9.14
N SER A 524 31.15 -11.84 -9.67
CA SER A 524 29.98 -12.68 -9.38
C SER A 524 30.07 -14.04 -10.11
N PRO A 525 29.35 -15.08 -9.66
CA PRO A 525 29.27 -16.34 -10.39
C PRO A 525 28.75 -16.15 -11.83
N LEU A 526 27.79 -15.25 -12.03
CA LEU A 526 27.26 -14.93 -13.36
C LEU A 526 28.30 -14.28 -14.28
N GLU A 527 29.07 -13.31 -13.77
CA GLU A 527 30.15 -12.66 -14.54
C GLU A 527 31.26 -13.62 -14.93
N TRP A 528 31.54 -14.63 -14.10
CA TRP A 528 32.50 -15.70 -14.39
C TRP A 528 31.97 -16.66 -15.46
N TRP A 529 30.70 -17.06 -15.36
CA TRP A 529 30.06 -17.91 -16.37
C TRP A 529 29.91 -17.22 -17.72
N LEU A 530 29.73 -15.90 -17.75
CA LEU A 530 29.66 -15.09 -18.98
C LEU A 530 31.04 -14.68 -19.54
N GLU A 531 32.14 -15.26 -19.05
CA GLU A 531 33.43 -15.13 -19.73
C GLU A 531 33.43 -15.83 -21.10
N PRO A 532 33.92 -15.18 -22.18
CA PRO A 532 33.99 -15.80 -23.51
C PRO A 532 34.82 -17.08 -23.58
N SER A 533 35.74 -17.29 -22.63
CA SER A 533 36.51 -18.51 -22.43
C SER A 533 35.71 -19.69 -21.86
N ARG A 534 34.53 -19.47 -21.28
CA ARG A 534 33.70 -20.50 -20.63
C ARG A 534 32.60 -21.03 -21.53
N GLY A 535 31.88 -20.15 -22.24
CA GLY A 535 30.88 -20.55 -23.22
C GLY A 535 31.42 -21.35 -24.42
N ALA A 536 32.74 -21.38 -24.62
CA ALA A 536 33.42 -22.22 -25.60
C ALA A 536 33.87 -23.60 -25.07
N LEU A 537 33.73 -23.85 -23.76
CA LEU A 537 34.10 -25.11 -23.10
C LEU A 537 32.85 -25.92 -22.73
N ASP A 538 31.95 -25.30 -21.95
CA ASP A 538 30.81 -25.96 -21.31
C ASP A 538 29.50 -25.22 -21.68
N PRO A 539 29.11 -25.17 -22.96
CA PRO A 539 28.08 -24.25 -23.47
C PRO A 539 26.67 -24.55 -22.94
N ASN A 540 26.35 -25.82 -22.68
CA ASN A 540 25.02 -26.21 -22.21
C ASN A 540 24.93 -25.94 -20.70
N LEU A 541 26.00 -26.24 -19.96
CA LEU A 541 26.12 -25.93 -18.52
C LEU A 541 26.14 -24.42 -18.26
N GLN A 542 26.72 -23.63 -19.18
CA GLN A 542 26.64 -22.17 -19.13
C GLN A 542 25.19 -21.68 -19.18
N GLN A 543 24.31 -22.25 -20.02
CA GLN A 543 22.89 -21.87 -20.04
C GLN A 543 22.18 -22.21 -18.72
N MET A 544 22.49 -23.37 -18.13
CA MET A 544 21.99 -23.75 -16.80
C MET A 544 22.43 -22.72 -15.74
N ALA A 545 23.73 -22.41 -15.66
CA ALA A 545 24.28 -21.45 -14.70
C ALA A 545 23.72 -20.03 -14.89
N VAL A 546 23.61 -19.55 -16.13
CA VAL A 546 22.98 -18.25 -16.45
C VAL A 546 21.51 -18.23 -16.02
N THR A 547 20.78 -19.33 -16.19
CA THR A 547 19.40 -19.46 -15.70
C THR A 547 19.33 -19.41 -14.17
N VAL A 548 20.31 -19.98 -13.47
CA VAL A 548 20.33 -20.01 -12.00
C VAL A 548 20.73 -18.65 -11.40
N PHE A 549 21.83 -18.05 -11.85
CA PHE A 549 22.36 -16.80 -11.25
C PHE A 549 21.63 -15.52 -11.68
N THR A 550 20.63 -15.61 -12.57
CA THR A 550 19.71 -14.50 -12.88
C THR A 550 18.44 -14.51 -12.01
N ILE A 551 18.31 -15.47 -11.09
CA ILE A 551 17.19 -15.54 -10.15
C ILE A 551 17.59 -14.82 -8.86
N PRO A 552 16.88 -13.75 -8.46
CA PRO A 552 17.19 -13.06 -7.22
C PRO A 552 16.73 -13.88 -6.00
N PRO A 553 17.47 -13.88 -4.88
CA PRO A 553 17.07 -14.54 -3.64
C PRO A 553 15.93 -13.82 -2.90
N MET A 554 15.56 -12.60 -3.31
CA MET A 554 14.52 -11.80 -2.68
C MET A 554 13.60 -11.10 -3.69
N SER A 555 12.30 -11.05 -3.36
CA SER A 555 11.27 -10.27 -4.08
C SER A 555 11.38 -8.75 -3.86
N ALA A 556 12.60 -8.24 -3.69
CA ALA A 556 12.87 -6.85 -3.29
C ALA A 556 12.54 -5.83 -4.38
N GLY A 557 12.64 -6.20 -5.66
CA GLY A 557 12.26 -5.35 -6.81
C GLY A 557 10.80 -4.85 -6.70
N PRO A 558 9.81 -5.75 -6.64
CA PRO A 558 8.41 -5.42 -6.31
C PRO A 558 8.26 -4.51 -5.07
N GLU A 559 8.95 -4.80 -3.97
CA GLU A 559 8.88 -3.96 -2.75
C GLU A 559 9.45 -2.54 -2.93
N ARG A 560 10.53 -2.38 -3.71
CA ARG A 560 11.08 -1.07 -4.08
C ARG A 560 10.08 -0.28 -4.94
N VAL A 561 9.38 -0.95 -5.86
CA VAL A 561 8.31 -0.36 -6.68
C VAL A 561 7.13 0.11 -5.81
N PHE A 562 6.56 -0.75 -4.95
CA PHE A 562 5.47 -0.34 -4.05
C PHE A 562 5.87 0.77 -3.06
N SER A 563 7.13 0.77 -2.62
CA SER A 563 7.65 1.84 -1.75
C SER A 563 7.74 3.19 -2.50
N GLY A 564 8.02 3.17 -3.80
CA GLY A 564 8.02 4.36 -4.66
C GLY A 564 6.62 4.84 -5.06
N THR A 565 5.73 3.92 -5.45
CA THR A 565 4.36 4.23 -5.92
C THR A 565 3.49 4.89 -4.85
N ARG A 566 3.84 4.72 -3.57
CA ARG A 566 3.15 5.34 -2.44
C ARG A 566 2.95 6.86 -2.62
N HIS A 567 3.81 7.55 -3.37
CA HIS A 567 3.65 8.99 -3.65
C HIS A 567 2.87 9.33 -4.93
N THR A 568 2.64 8.37 -5.83
CA THR A 568 1.85 8.54 -7.08
C THR A 568 0.43 7.97 -6.98
N ILE A 569 0.19 7.05 -6.02
CA ILE A 569 -1.13 6.49 -5.69
C ILE A 569 -1.83 7.27 -4.55
N ALA A 570 -1.09 7.93 -3.66
CA ALA A 570 -1.66 8.57 -2.46
C ALA A 570 -2.75 9.63 -2.76
N PRO A 571 -3.87 9.65 -2.02
CA PRO A 571 -4.96 10.62 -2.21
C PRO A 571 -4.54 12.10 -2.14
N GLU A 572 -3.43 12.38 -1.46
CA GLU A 572 -3.00 13.71 -1.05
C GLU A 572 -2.23 14.48 -2.13
N ARG A 573 -1.76 13.82 -3.21
CA ARG A 573 -0.76 14.41 -4.15
C ARG A 573 -0.94 14.11 -5.65
N VAL A 574 -2.20 14.00 -6.09
CA VAL A 574 -2.69 13.69 -7.46
C VAL A 574 -2.97 12.20 -7.67
N ARG A 575 -4.26 11.88 -7.83
CA ARG A 575 -4.76 10.56 -8.26
C ARG A 575 -4.54 10.37 -9.76
N LEU A 576 -3.43 9.74 -10.13
CA LEU A 576 -3.29 9.12 -11.45
C LEU A 576 -4.17 7.86 -11.51
N GLY A 577 -4.68 7.50 -12.71
CA GLY A 577 -5.34 6.21 -12.90
C GLY A 577 -4.32 5.07 -12.96
N ALA A 578 -4.70 3.85 -12.57
CA ALA A 578 -3.78 2.70 -12.46
C ALA A 578 -2.84 2.52 -13.66
N LYS A 579 -3.37 2.54 -14.90
CA LYS A 579 -2.55 2.44 -16.12
C LYS A 579 -1.49 3.55 -16.26
N MET A 580 -1.78 4.76 -15.78
CA MET A 580 -0.79 5.86 -15.76
C MET A 580 0.25 5.69 -14.65
N VAL A 581 -0.11 5.07 -13.52
CA VAL A 581 0.84 4.71 -12.46
C VAL A 581 1.78 3.61 -12.95
N GLU A 582 1.23 2.54 -13.53
CA GLU A 582 1.95 1.46 -14.21
C GLU A 582 2.94 2.02 -15.23
N MET A 583 2.47 2.80 -16.21
CA MET A 583 3.34 3.45 -17.21
C MET A 583 4.43 4.33 -16.60
N THR A 584 4.11 5.10 -15.54
CA THR A 584 5.09 5.99 -14.89
C THR A 584 6.23 5.22 -14.22
N GLU A 585 5.91 4.10 -13.56
CA GLU A 585 6.89 3.30 -12.84
C GLU A 585 7.66 2.34 -13.77
N CYS A 586 7.01 1.80 -14.82
CA CYS A 586 7.68 1.05 -15.87
C CYS A 586 8.70 1.92 -16.60
N VAL A 587 8.32 3.11 -17.08
CA VAL A 587 9.26 4.05 -17.73
C VAL A 587 10.39 4.46 -16.78
N LYS A 588 10.09 4.71 -15.49
CA LYS A 588 11.12 4.97 -14.47
C LYS A 588 12.09 3.80 -14.30
N SER A 589 11.61 2.55 -14.32
CA SER A 589 12.46 1.36 -14.29
C SER A 589 13.32 1.26 -15.56
N TRP A 590 12.74 1.47 -16.74
CA TRP A 590 13.41 1.31 -18.03
C TRP A 590 14.49 2.39 -18.27
N VAL A 591 14.30 3.60 -17.74
CA VAL A 591 15.27 4.70 -17.76
C VAL A 591 16.48 4.46 -16.82
N HIS A 592 16.45 3.44 -15.97
CA HIS A 592 17.60 3.06 -15.12
C HIS A 592 18.42 1.90 -15.69
N ILE A 593 17.94 1.25 -16.78
CA ILE A 593 18.70 0.25 -17.52
C ILE A 593 19.85 0.95 -18.26
N ARG A 594 21.07 0.40 -18.14
CA ARG A 594 22.31 1.08 -18.56
C ARG A 594 22.31 1.40 -20.08
N PRO A 595 22.79 2.59 -20.51
CA PRO A 595 22.94 2.89 -21.94
C PRO A 595 23.90 1.91 -22.63
N GLY A 596 23.40 1.17 -23.61
CA GLY A 596 24.12 0.11 -24.32
C GLY A 596 23.19 -0.72 -25.21
N ARG A 597 23.61 -1.93 -25.61
CA ARG A 597 22.74 -2.87 -26.36
C ARG A 597 21.55 -3.36 -25.53
N ALA A 598 21.53 -3.16 -24.22
CA ALA A 598 20.38 -3.39 -23.36
C ALA A 598 19.07 -2.77 -23.90
N ARG A 599 19.12 -1.66 -24.67
CA ARG A 599 17.93 -1.12 -25.38
C ARG A 599 17.40 -2.08 -26.46
N ALA A 600 18.29 -2.75 -27.19
CA ALA A 600 17.96 -3.83 -28.10
C ALA A 600 17.64 -5.17 -27.39
N VAL A 601 17.87 -5.25 -26.07
CA VAL A 601 17.38 -6.34 -25.21
C VAL A 601 15.96 -6.02 -24.72
N ILE A 602 15.62 -4.78 -24.38
CA ILE A 602 14.21 -4.33 -24.20
C ILE A 602 13.44 -4.60 -25.50
N SER A 603 13.95 -4.13 -26.65
CA SER A 603 13.38 -4.46 -27.97
C SER A 603 13.56 -5.92 -28.39
N GLY A 604 14.32 -6.71 -27.63
CA GLY A 604 14.73 -8.08 -27.96
C GLY A 604 13.90 -9.13 -27.23
N VAL A 605 13.49 -8.79 -26.01
CA VAL A 605 12.58 -9.50 -25.10
C VAL A 605 11.15 -9.11 -25.45
N PHE A 606 10.83 -7.83 -25.33
CA PHE A 606 9.49 -7.28 -25.58
C PHE A 606 9.25 -6.98 -27.08
N ARG A 607 9.95 -7.70 -27.98
CA ARG A 607 10.10 -7.53 -29.45
C ARG A 607 8.81 -7.47 -30.27
N ASN A 608 7.67 -7.58 -29.62
CA ASN A 608 6.34 -7.68 -30.21
C ASN A 608 5.28 -6.81 -29.50
N SER A 609 5.66 -6.02 -28.51
CA SER A 609 4.75 -5.14 -27.74
C SER A 609 4.86 -3.70 -28.22
N GLN A 610 3.73 -3.06 -28.50
CA GLN A 610 3.68 -1.65 -28.91
C GLN A 610 4.33 -0.72 -27.86
N HIS A 611 4.29 -1.12 -26.59
CA HIS A 611 4.89 -0.37 -25.48
C HIS A 611 6.42 -0.46 -25.43
N ALA A 612 7.03 -1.42 -26.12
CA ALA A 612 8.48 -1.45 -26.33
C ALA A 612 8.93 -0.35 -27.29
N ASP A 613 8.17 -0.10 -28.37
CA ASP A 613 8.45 1.01 -29.31
C ASP A 613 8.27 2.38 -28.63
N ASP A 614 7.21 2.55 -27.82
CA ASP A 614 7.01 3.76 -27.01
C ASP A 614 8.21 4.01 -26.06
N ALA A 615 8.68 2.96 -25.38
CA ALA A 615 9.84 3.02 -24.48
C ALA A 615 11.15 3.33 -25.23
N LEU A 616 11.35 2.71 -26.40
CA LEU A 616 12.49 2.95 -27.28
C LEU A 616 12.52 4.39 -27.77
N GLY A 617 11.38 4.99 -28.09
CA GLY A 617 11.28 6.41 -28.44
C GLY A 617 11.79 7.32 -27.32
N VAL A 618 11.29 7.12 -26.10
CA VAL A 618 11.74 7.88 -24.90
C VAL A 618 13.24 7.72 -24.66
N LEU A 619 13.77 6.50 -24.78
CA LEU A 619 15.20 6.23 -24.59
C LEU A 619 16.05 6.84 -25.72
N GLN A 620 15.58 6.81 -26.96
CA GLN A 620 16.27 7.39 -28.12
C GLN A 620 16.40 8.91 -28.02
N GLU A 621 15.37 9.61 -27.53
CA GLU A 621 15.43 11.07 -27.28
C GLU A 621 16.54 11.46 -26.30
N ASP A 622 16.78 10.69 -25.24
CA ASP A 622 17.84 10.99 -24.26
C ASP A 622 19.24 10.62 -24.75
N SER A 623 19.43 9.58 -25.58
CA SER A 623 20.76 9.32 -26.18
C SER A 623 21.25 10.45 -27.09
N HIS A 624 20.34 11.19 -27.74
CA HIS A 624 20.69 12.39 -28.50
C HIS A 624 21.05 13.60 -27.61
N ARG A 625 21.10 13.44 -26.28
CA ARG A 625 21.60 14.42 -25.31
C ARG A 625 22.94 14.01 -24.67
N GLU A 626 23.37 12.75 -24.83
CA GLU A 626 24.56 12.19 -24.16
C GLU A 626 25.90 12.53 -24.84
N GLU A 627 25.90 13.20 -26.00
CA GLU A 627 27.12 13.77 -26.61
C GLU A 627 27.66 15.02 -25.85
N ALA A 628 27.00 15.46 -24.78
CA ALA A 628 27.49 16.48 -23.86
C ALA A 628 28.42 15.88 -22.78
N SER A 629 29.68 16.29 -22.80
CA SER A 629 30.82 15.60 -22.17
C SER A 629 30.88 15.55 -20.63
N GLU A 630 31.63 14.53 -20.16
CA GLU A 630 32.23 14.30 -18.83
C GLU A 630 31.32 13.74 -17.72
N ALA A 631 31.60 12.46 -17.39
CA ALA A 631 30.88 11.67 -16.40
C ALA A 631 31.61 11.68 -15.04
N GLU A 632 30.99 12.33 -14.05
CA GLU A 632 31.19 12.08 -12.61
C GLU A 632 30.06 12.70 -11.75
N PHE A 633 29.40 13.77 -12.24
CA PHE A 633 28.30 14.47 -11.56
C PHE A 633 26.87 13.94 -11.85
N GLN A 634 26.75 12.87 -12.64
CA GLN A 634 25.56 12.59 -13.44
C GLN A 634 24.33 12.12 -12.64
N TYR A 635 24.51 11.33 -11.58
CA TYR A 635 23.39 10.74 -10.82
C TYR A 635 22.54 11.78 -10.06
N VAL A 636 23.17 12.86 -9.58
CA VAL A 636 22.48 13.95 -8.87
C VAL A 636 21.82 14.92 -9.85
N SER A 637 22.40 15.13 -11.03
CA SER A 637 21.92 16.11 -12.01
C SER A 637 20.61 15.69 -12.68
N ILE A 638 20.46 14.42 -13.08
CA ILE A 638 19.27 13.91 -13.79
C ILE A 638 18.01 14.06 -12.93
N HIS A 639 18.03 13.56 -11.67
CA HIS A 639 16.87 13.67 -10.79
C HIS A 639 16.58 15.15 -10.44
N HIS A 640 17.61 16.01 -10.31
CA HIS A 640 17.40 17.44 -10.11
C HIS A 640 16.74 18.11 -11.34
N TRP A 641 17.18 17.76 -12.55
CA TRP A 641 16.62 18.24 -13.81
C TRP A 641 15.17 17.82 -14.02
N GLN A 642 14.83 16.54 -13.79
CA GLN A 642 13.45 16.04 -13.86
C GLN A 642 12.52 16.77 -12.88
N GLN A 643 12.97 17.05 -11.65
CA GLN A 643 12.21 17.81 -10.66
C GLN A 643 12.05 19.29 -11.08
N GLN A 644 13.06 19.90 -11.70
CA GLN A 644 12.95 21.24 -12.28
C GLN A 644 11.94 21.27 -13.44
N ALA A 645 12.03 20.36 -14.42
CA ALA A 645 11.13 20.29 -15.58
C ALA A 645 9.66 20.07 -15.18
N ARG A 646 9.40 19.13 -14.26
CA ARG A 646 8.05 18.91 -13.68
C ARG A 646 7.52 20.14 -12.95
N THR A 647 8.39 20.92 -12.32
CA THR A 647 8.02 22.18 -11.65
C THR A 647 7.78 23.31 -12.67
N ALA A 648 8.56 23.38 -13.74
CA ALA A 648 8.43 24.31 -14.85
C ALA A 648 7.05 24.21 -15.52
N LEU A 649 6.67 22.99 -15.92
CA LEU A 649 5.40 22.73 -16.60
C LEU A 649 4.20 23.08 -15.71
N ARG A 650 4.30 22.82 -14.39
CA ARG A 650 3.31 23.27 -13.40
C ARG A 650 3.23 24.80 -13.33
N TYR A 651 4.35 25.53 -13.40
CA TYR A 651 4.34 27.00 -13.45
C TYR A 651 3.75 27.55 -14.76
N ALA A 652 3.87 26.82 -15.87
CA ALA A 652 3.26 27.14 -17.14
C ALA A 652 1.72 26.98 -17.12
N THR A 653 1.20 25.87 -16.60
CA THR A 653 -0.25 25.54 -16.67
C THR A 653 -1.12 26.20 -15.60
N LEU A 654 -0.56 26.86 -14.58
CA LEU A 654 -1.34 27.57 -13.57
C LEU A 654 -2.13 28.77 -14.13
N ASP A 655 -3.38 28.90 -13.67
CA ASP A 655 -4.27 30.03 -13.96
C ASP A 655 -3.63 31.39 -13.64
N VAL A 656 -4.08 32.42 -14.37
CA VAL A 656 -3.53 33.79 -14.30
C VAL A 656 -3.66 34.40 -12.91
N ALA A 657 -4.73 34.13 -12.15
CA ALA A 657 -4.92 34.67 -10.80
C ALA A 657 -4.11 33.94 -9.72
N HIS A 658 -3.62 32.72 -9.99
CA HIS A 658 -2.93 31.88 -9.00
C HIS A 658 -1.71 32.60 -8.38
N PRO A 659 -1.50 32.53 -7.04
CA PRO A 659 -0.44 33.29 -6.36
C PRO A 659 0.97 33.12 -6.93
N VAL A 660 1.32 31.92 -7.39
CA VAL A 660 2.63 31.64 -8.02
C VAL A 660 2.73 32.27 -9.41
N ALA A 661 1.68 32.20 -10.23
CA ALA A 661 1.64 32.84 -11.55
C ALA A 661 1.70 34.37 -11.43
N ARG A 662 0.97 34.94 -10.44
CA ARG A 662 1.06 36.36 -10.07
C ARG A 662 2.46 36.75 -9.62
N ARG A 663 3.14 35.91 -8.83
CA ARG A 663 4.53 36.14 -8.37
C ARG A 663 5.54 36.06 -9.51
N LEU A 664 5.36 35.13 -10.46
CA LEU A 664 6.18 35.01 -11.67
C LEU A 664 6.06 36.25 -12.56
N ARG A 665 4.84 36.68 -12.91
CA ARG A 665 4.64 37.89 -13.72
C ARG A 665 5.18 39.14 -13.01
N ARG A 666 5.03 39.24 -11.70
CA ARG A 666 5.63 40.32 -10.90
C ARG A 666 7.16 40.28 -10.91
N ALA A 667 7.77 39.10 -10.76
CA ALA A 667 9.22 38.94 -10.80
C ALA A 667 9.80 39.33 -12.17
N GLN A 668 9.14 38.94 -13.26
CA GLN A 668 9.50 39.32 -14.62
C GLN A 668 9.35 40.85 -14.82
N HIS A 669 8.22 41.43 -14.44
CA HIS A 669 7.97 42.87 -14.52
C HIS A 669 8.97 43.70 -13.69
N GLU A 670 9.37 43.22 -12.51
CA GLU A 670 10.44 43.83 -11.70
C GLU A 670 11.82 43.77 -12.40
N VAL A 671 12.11 42.73 -13.19
CA VAL A 671 13.32 42.67 -14.03
C VAL A 671 13.23 43.62 -15.23
N ASP A 672 12.06 43.75 -15.86
CA ASP A 672 11.90 44.52 -17.10
C ASP A 672 11.75 46.03 -16.88
N GLN A 673 11.22 46.46 -15.73
CA GLN A 673 11.24 47.89 -15.35
C GLN A 673 12.62 48.41 -14.93
N ASN A 674 13.59 47.53 -14.67
CA ASN A 674 14.94 47.95 -14.26
C ASN A 674 15.79 48.33 -15.48
N ILE A 675 15.69 49.59 -15.91
CA ILE A 675 16.45 50.13 -17.06
C ILE A 675 17.97 50.17 -16.80
N HIS A 676 18.40 50.39 -15.55
CA HIS A 676 19.82 50.49 -15.21
C HIS A 676 20.50 49.10 -15.13
N PRO A 677 21.59 48.82 -15.87
CA PRO A 677 22.14 47.46 -16.00
C PRO A 677 22.46 46.75 -14.67
N THR A 678 23.11 47.43 -13.73
CA THR A 678 23.46 46.87 -12.41
C THR A 678 22.24 46.65 -11.50
N ALA A 679 21.18 47.45 -11.65
CA ALA A 679 19.94 47.24 -10.93
C ALA A 679 19.18 46.03 -11.51
N ARG A 680 19.12 45.93 -12.85
CA ARG A 680 18.54 44.79 -13.57
C ARG A 680 19.20 43.48 -13.19
N SER A 681 20.53 43.45 -13.16
CA SER A 681 21.32 42.27 -12.77
C SER A 681 21.05 41.82 -11.32
N ARG A 682 20.96 42.77 -10.37
CA ARG A 682 20.59 42.47 -8.96
C ARG A 682 19.16 41.91 -8.83
N THR A 683 18.19 42.49 -9.53
CA THR A 683 16.80 42.01 -9.53
C THR A 683 16.68 40.63 -10.19
N LEU A 684 17.40 40.40 -11.29
CA LEU A 684 17.47 39.10 -11.96
C LEU A 684 18.08 38.04 -11.05
N GLN A 685 19.20 38.33 -10.36
CA GLN A 685 19.80 37.42 -9.39
C GLN A 685 18.81 37.04 -8.27
N ARG A 686 18.08 38.01 -7.71
CA ARG A 686 17.08 37.81 -6.64
C ARG A 686 15.97 36.83 -7.04
N HIS A 687 15.48 36.92 -8.28
CA HIS A 687 14.41 36.05 -8.79
C HIS A 687 14.93 34.82 -9.57
N SER A 688 16.26 34.68 -9.71
CA SER A 688 16.89 33.78 -10.69
C SER A 688 16.50 32.30 -10.59
N ARG A 689 16.26 31.75 -9.39
CA ARG A 689 15.78 30.36 -9.24
C ARG A 689 14.36 30.21 -9.78
N LEU A 690 13.45 31.11 -9.39
CA LEU A 690 12.05 31.08 -9.83
C LEU A 690 11.91 31.29 -11.34
N LEU A 691 12.68 32.23 -11.91
CA LEU A 691 12.64 32.53 -13.35
C LEU A 691 13.32 31.43 -14.19
N ARG A 692 14.50 30.90 -13.79
CA ARG A 692 15.12 29.77 -14.51
C ARG A 692 14.21 28.55 -14.53
N THR A 693 13.65 28.14 -13.38
CA THR A 693 12.75 26.99 -13.35
C THR A 693 11.48 27.22 -14.17
N ALA A 694 10.93 28.44 -14.23
CA ALA A 694 9.80 28.71 -15.13
C ALA A 694 10.18 28.68 -16.62
N ALA A 695 11.40 29.10 -16.98
CA ALA A 695 11.90 29.10 -18.35
C ALA A 695 12.26 27.70 -18.90
N CYS A 696 12.26 26.66 -18.06
CA CYS A 696 12.44 25.26 -18.49
C CYS A 696 11.17 24.64 -19.12
N ALA A 697 10.11 25.41 -19.31
CA ALA A 697 8.90 25.00 -20.04
C ALA A 697 8.69 25.90 -21.26
N GLY A 698 8.25 25.30 -22.37
CA GLY A 698 7.86 26.05 -23.58
C GLY A 698 6.56 26.84 -23.41
N GLU A 699 6.12 27.49 -24.49
CA GLU A 699 4.82 28.16 -24.49
C GLU A 699 3.67 27.13 -24.42
N VAL A 700 2.86 27.23 -23.36
CA VAL A 700 1.70 26.37 -23.11
C VAL A 700 0.50 27.28 -22.82
N GLU A 701 -0.65 26.97 -23.41
CA GLU A 701 -1.86 27.76 -23.19
C GLU A 701 -2.31 27.71 -21.71
N ARG A 702 -2.60 28.88 -21.14
CA ARG A 702 -3.08 28.99 -19.75
C ARG A 702 -4.60 28.89 -19.69
N PRO A 703 -5.17 28.09 -18.78
CA PRO A 703 -6.61 28.03 -18.57
C PRO A 703 -7.16 29.40 -18.13
N ARG A 704 -8.44 29.65 -18.43
CA ARG A 704 -9.15 30.89 -18.09
C ARG A 704 -10.36 30.59 -17.21
N LEU A 705 -10.46 31.27 -16.06
CA LEU A 705 -11.63 31.20 -15.19
C LEU A 705 -12.85 31.92 -15.79
N ILE A 706 -14.04 31.32 -15.64
CA ILE A 706 -15.33 31.87 -16.11
C ILE A 706 -16.11 32.43 -14.90
N PRO A 707 -16.61 33.67 -14.93
CA PRO A 707 -17.37 34.27 -13.83
C PRO A 707 -18.80 33.71 -13.73
N ARG A 708 -19.27 33.49 -12.50
CA ARG A 708 -20.63 33.01 -12.20
C ARG A 708 -21.66 34.16 -12.20
N ARG A 709 -22.89 33.86 -12.63
CA ARG A 709 -24.10 34.66 -12.36
C ARG A 709 -24.99 33.94 -11.34
N PHE A 710 -25.87 34.67 -10.68
CA PHE A 710 -26.93 34.15 -9.82
C PHE A 710 -28.29 34.48 -10.45
N ASN A 711 -29.35 33.72 -10.14
CA ASN A 711 -30.71 33.92 -10.67
C ASN A 711 -31.63 34.57 -9.62
N ASP A 712 -32.54 35.43 -10.06
CA ASP A 712 -33.54 36.12 -9.22
C ASP A 712 -34.76 35.23 -8.87
N ASN A 713 -34.56 33.91 -8.72
CA ASN A 713 -35.62 32.91 -8.57
C ASN A 713 -36.28 32.86 -7.18
N ILE A 714 -35.71 33.52 -6.17
CA ILE A 714 -36.25 33.61 -4.80
C ILE A 714 -36.64 35.06 -4.50
N LEU A 715 -37.89 35.26 -4.07
CA LEU A 715 -38.38 36.59 -3.69
C LEU A 715 -37.98 36.90 -2.23
N THR A 716 -37.04 37.83 -2.02
CA THR A 716 -36.60 38.29 -0.70
C THR A 716 -37.11 39.71 -0.39
N GLU A 717 -37.44 40.00 0.87
CA GLU A 717 -37.79 41.36 1.29
C GLU A 717 -36.56 42.29 1.29
N VAL A 718 -36.44 43.12 0.25
CA VAL A 718 -35.33 44.05 0.01
C VAL A 718 -35.03 44.95 1.22
N ALA A 719 -33.77 44.98 1.66
CA ALA A 719 -33.30 45.72 2.84
C ALA A 719 -33.86 47.15 2.97
N GLY A 720 -33.80 47.95 1.90
CA GLY A 720 -34.26 49.35 1.89
C GLY A 720 -35.79 49.56 1.97
N LYS A 721 -36.60 48.51 2.16
CA LYS A 721 -38.07 48.59 2.28
C LYS A 721 -38.62 48.05 3.60
N ARG A 722 -37.77 47.62 4.54
CA ARG A 722 -38.20 47.06 5.83
C ARG A 722 -38.73 48.16 6.77
N PRO A 723 -39.95 48.05 7.34
CA PRO A 723 -40.52 49.07 8.23
C PRO A 723 -39.94 48.99 9.66
N PRO A 724 -40.13 50.04 10.51
CA PRO A 724 -39.72 50.01 11.91
C PRO A 724 -40.33 48.84 12.69
N LYS A 725 -39.60 48.29 13.68
CA LYS A 725 -39.93 47.02 14.36
C LYS A 725 -41.38 46.95 14.86
N GLU A 726 -41.86 48.00 15.54
CA GLU A 726 -43.24 48.10 16.05
C GLU A 726 -44.29 47.99 14.93
N THR A 727 -44.06 48.66 13.81
CA THR A 727 -44.93 48.58 12.62
C THR A 727 -44.81 47.23 11.92
N ALA A 728 -43.62 46.62 11.94
CA ALA A 728 -43.39 45.29 11.38
C ALA A 728 -44.15 44.21 12.16
N VAL A 729 -44.16 44.27 13.50
CA VAL A 729 -44.89 43.31 14.36
C VAL A 729 -46.39 43.34 14.06
N LEU A 730 -47.01 44.52 14.05
CA LEU A 730 -48.44 44.65 13.76
C LEU A 730 -48.80 44.14 12.35
N LYS A 731 -47.98 44.45 11.35
CA LYS A 731 -48.18 43.96 9.96
C LYS A 731 -48.00 42.45 9.85
N PHE A 732 -47.03 41.87 10.55
CA PHE A 732 -46.78 40.43 10.54
C PHE A 732 -47.89 39.66 11.27
N GLN A 733 -48.36 40.18 12.41
CA GLN A 733 -49.49 39.60 13.14
C GLN A 733 -50.78 39.62 12.32
N HIS A 734 -51.09 40.73 11.63
CA HIS A 734 -52.25 40.79 10.73
C HIS A 734 -52.11 39.79 9.57
N TRP A 735 -50.96 39.77 8.89
CA TRP A 735 -50.68 38.82 7.80
C TRP A 735 -50.83 37.35 8.23
N LEU A 736 -50.46 37.01 9.47
CA LEU A 736 -50.63 35.66 10.02
C LEU A 736 -52.09 35.36 10.40
N GLN A 737 -52.85 36.35 10.88
CA GLN A 737 -54.30 36.25 11.13
C GLN A 737 -55.11 36.08 9.83
N ASP A 738 -54.69 36.73 8.75
CA ASP A 738 -55.26 36.60 7.40
C ASP A 738 -55.09 35.18 6.78
N LYS A 739 -54.31 34.30 7.44
CA LYS A 739 -53.96 32.93 7.02
C LYS A 739 -53.30 32.90 5.63
N PRO A 740 -51.98 33.14 5.55
CA PRO A 740 -51.29 33.18 4.28
C PRO A 740 -51.37 31.82 3.58
N ALA A 741 -51.55 31.85 2.26
CA ALA A 741 -51.68 30.65 1.45
C ALA A 741 -50.39 29.80 1.51
N GLY A 742 -50.58 28.47 1.51
CA GLY A 742 -49.48 27.51 1.47
C GLY A 742 -48.81 27.28 2.82
N TYR A 743 -47.49 27.10 2.77
CA TYR A 743 -46.66 26.71 3.92
C TYR A 743 -45.91 27.93 4.48
N VAL A 744 -45.91 28.06 5.81
CA VAL A 744 -45.12 29.05 6.55
C VAL A 744 -44.06 28.32 7.36
N VAL A 745 -42.80 28.59 7.06
CA VAL A 745 -41.65 28.06 7.80
C VAL A 745 -41.14 29.16 8.72
N PHE A 746 -41.14 28.94 10.03
CA PHE A 746 -40.36 29.77 10.96
C PHE A 746 -39.01 29.13 11.20
N SER A 747 -37.97 29.96 11.29
CA SER A 747 -36.62 29.54 11.66
C SER A 747 -36.02 30.53 12.65
N ASP A 748 -35.31 29.99 13.64
CA ASP A 748 -34.62 30.76 14.68
C ASP A 748 -33.21 30.17 14.95
N GLY A 749 -32.32 31.00 15.48
CA GLY A 749 -30.96 30.65 15.87
C GLY A 749 -30.60 31.27 17.22
N SER A 750 -30.12 30.47 18.16
CA SER A 750 -29.75 30.92 19.51
C SER A 750 -28.34 30.48 19.88
N LYS A 751 -27.73 31.14 20.88
CA LYS A 751 -26.41 30.81 21.42
C LYS A 751 -26.50 30.55 22.92
N THR A 752 -25.86 29.49 23.40
CA THR A 752 -25.80 29.18 24.84
C THR A 752 -24.67 29.94 25.53
N GLU A 753 -24.72 30.02 26.87
CA GLU A 753 -23.65 30.56 27.72
C GLU A 753 -22.29 29.86 27.51
N ARG A 754 -22.25 28.69 26.87
CA ARG A 754 -21.03 27.93 26.56
C ARG A 754 -20.49 28.19 25.15
N ASP A 755 -20.94 29.28 24.52
CA ASP A 755 -20.54 29.72 23.17
C ASP A 755 -20.88 28.69 22.06
N THR A 756 -21.96 27.93 22.23
CA THR A 756 -22.46 27.01 21.20
C THR A 756 -23.76 27.50 20.59
N ALA A 757 -23.88 27.50 19.27
CA ALA A 757 -25.13 27.82 18.60
C ALA A 757 -26.05 26.61 18.44
N GLY A 758 -27.36 26.86 18.48
CA GLY A 758 -28.42 25.91 18.15
C GLY A 758 -29.44 26.56 17.22
N TYR A 759 -30.13 25.73 16.42
CA TYR A 759 -31.18 26.15 15.49
C TYR A 759 -32.52 25.52 15.87
N GLY A 760 -33.61 26.21 15.54
CA GLY A 760 -34.98 25.69 15.61
C GLY A 760 -35.74 26.01 14.31
N PHE A 761 -36.69 25.15 13.95
CA PHE A 761 -37.64 25.44 12.87
C PHE A 761 -39.02 24.84 13.14
N ALA A 762 -40.06 25.53 12.69
CA ALA A 762 -41.44 25.02 12.63
C ALA A 762 -42.01 25.21 11.23
N VAL A 763 -42.73 24.20 10.72
CA VAL A 763 -43.47 24.25 9.46
C VAL A 763 -44.96 24.24 9.76
N PHE A 764 -45.66 25.30 9.39
CA PHE A 764 -47.11 25.41 9.50
C PHE A 764 -47.79 25.36 8.12
N HIS A 765 -48.99 24.80 8.07
CA HIS A 765 -49.87 24.80 6.91
C HIS A 765 -51.29 25.16 7.36
N ASN A 766 -51.90 26.18 6.74
CA ASN A 766 -53.26 26.66 7.11
C ASN A 766 -53.45 26.93 8.63
N GLY A 767 -52.38 27.34 9.33
CA GLY A 767 -52.38 27.59 10.78
C GLY A 767 -52.26 26.35 11.68
N ARG A 768 -51.98 25.16 11.12
CA ARG A 768 -51.65 23.93 11.87
C ARG A 768 -50.17 23.62 11.74
N LEU A 769 -49.55 23.16 12.83
CA LEU A 769 -48.18 22.65 12.80
C LEU A 769 -48.14 21.32 12.03
N VAL A 770 -47.22 21.22 11.07
CA VAL A 770 -47.01 20.04 10.20
C VAL A 770 -45.76 19.28 10.62
N ASP A 771 -44.67 20.00 10.85
CA ASP A 771 -43.37 19.45 11.22
C ASP A 771 -42.56 20.48 12.03
N TRP A 772 -41.62 20.03 12.84
CA TRP A 772 -40.72 20.89 13.62
C TRP A 772 -39.45 20.14 14.04
N GLY A 773 -38.37 20.88 14.28
CA GLY A 773 -37.14 20.31 14.79
C GLY A 773 -36.17 21.35 15.32
N SER A 774 -35.21 20.89 16.11
CA SER A 774 -34.10 21.72 16.60
C SER A 774 -32.82 20.89 16.73
N GLY A 775 -31.67 21.56 16.78
CA GLY A 775 -30.36 20.91 16.87
C GLY A 775 -29.24 21.88 17.26
N GLN A 776 -28.11 21.33 17.71
CA GLN A 776 -26.94 22.08 18.15
C GLN A 776 -25.79 21.93 17.15
N LEU A 777 -25.12 23.03 16.79
CA LEU A 777 -24.06 23.06 15.76
C LEU A 777 -22.64 23.22 16.32
N GLY A 778 -22.48 23.12 17.64
CA GLY A 778 -21.22 23.40 18.33
C GLY A 778 -20.87 24.89 18.32
N ARG A 779 -19.58 25.23 18.31
CA ARG A 779 -19.10 26.61 18.21
C ARG A 779 -19.30 27.15 16.80
N ARG A 780 -20.37 27.93 16.61
CA ARG A 780 -20.75 28.68 15.40
C ARG A 780 -21.49 29.94 15.82
N GLU A 781 -21.75 30.86 14.89
CA GLU A 781 -22.60 32.03 15.18
C GLU A 781 -24.09 31.75 14.96
N VAL A 782 -24.93 32.58 15.58
CA VAL A 782 -26.40 32.54 15.41
C VAL A 782 -26.80 32.58 13.93
N PHE A 783 -26.13 33.45 13.15
CA PHE A 783 -26.27 33.56 11.69
C PHE A 783 -26.12 32.22 10.95
N ASP A 784 -25.21 31.34 11.42
CA ASP A 784 -24.99 30.02 10.81
C ASP A 784 -26.09 29.02 11.21
N ALA A 785 -26.60 29.12 12.44
CA ALA A 785 -27.68 28.28 12.93
C ALA A 785 -29.03 28.62 12.29
N GLU A 786 -29.32 29.90 12.10
CA GLU A 786 -30.59 30.36 11.58
C GLU A 786 -30.79 30.01 10.09
N ILE A 787 -29.75 30.13 9.26
CA ILE A 787 -29.81 29.61 7.87
C ILE A 787 -29.84 28.08 7.84
N HIS A 788 -29.30 27.41 8.85
CA HIS A 788 -29.43 25.95 8.99
C HIS A 788 -30.88 25.54 9.30
N GLY A 789 -31.54 26.21 10.24
CA GLY A 789 -32.96 26.01 10.54
C GLY A 789 -33.84 26.28 9.33
N ALA A 790 -33.59 27.38 8.61
CA ALA A 790 -34.36 27.79 7.44
C ALA A 790 -34.26 26.78 6.29
N VAL A 791 -33.07 26.20 6.06
CA VAL A 791 -32.89 25.11 5.08
C VAL A 791 -33.61 23.83 5.51
N GLN A 792 -33.56 23.45 6.80
CA GLN A 792 -34.27 22.25 7.28
C GLN A 792 -35.80 22.43 7.19
N GLY A 793 -36.33 23.53 7.70
CA GLY A 793 -37.77 23.82 7.63
C GLY A 793 -38.27 23.97 6.20
N LEU A 794 -37.49 24.58 5.29
CA LEU A 794 -37.82 24.64 3.86
C LEU A 794 -37.80 23.24 3.21
N GLN A 795 -36.87 22.36 3.59
CA GLN A 795 -36.86 20.97 3.10
C GLN A 795 -38.10 20.20 3.59
N CYS A 796 -38.46 20.31 4.87
CA CYS A 796 -39.67 19.70 5.42
C CYS A 796 -40.95 20.26 4.76
N ALA A 797 -41.03 21.57 4.53
CA ALA A 797 -42.14 22.19 3.79
C ALA A 797 -42.23 21.67 2.35
N VAL A 798 -41.12 21.62 1.60
CA VAL A 798 -41.09 21.08 0.23
C VAL A 798 -41.49 19.60 0.19
N LEU A 799 -41.09 18.80 1.18
CA LEU A 799 -41.47 17.38 1.27
C LEU A 799 -42.95 17.16 1.62
N ALA A 800 -43.55 18.05 2.43
CA ALA A 800 -44.97 18.02 2.76
C ALA A 800 -45.86 18.57 1.62
N ASN A 801 -45.34 19.49 0.81
CA ASN A 801 -46.08 20.26 -0.19
C ASN A 801 -46.30 19.51 -1.51
N SER A 802 -47.12 18.45 -1.45
CA SER A 802 -47.53 17.66 -2.62
C SER A 802 -48.49 18.40 -3.57
N ALA A 803 -49.09 19.50 -3.13
CA ALA A 803 -50.02 20.33 -3.91
C ALA A 803 -49.35 21.48 -4.69
N ASN A 804 -48.04 21.64 -4.57
CA ASN A 804 -47.25 22.71 -5.18
C ASN A 804 -47.72 24.15 -4.83
N GLU A 805 -48.15 24.33 -3.58
CA GLU A 805 -48.53 25.62 -3.00
C GLU A 805 -47.29 26.53 -2.76
N PRO A 806 -47.45 27.84 -2.54
CA PRO A 806 -46.32 28.71 -2.18
C PRO A 806 -45.72 28.36 -0.81
N ILE A 807 -44.46 28.73 -0.61
CA ILE A 807 -43.75 28.58 0.67
C ILE A 807 -43.19 29.95 1.09
N THR A 808 -43.51 30.39 2.30
CA THR A 808 -42.93 31.60 2.92
C THR A 808 -42.01 31.19 4.06
N VAL A 809 -40.73 31.51 3.95
CA VAL A 809 -39.75 31.31 5.03
C VAL A 809 -39.60 32.61 5.81
N CYS A 810 -39.83 32.54 7.11
CA CYS A 810 -39.84 33.62 8.07
C CYS A 810 -38.59 33.53 8.95
N MET A 811 -37.77 34.58 8.95
CA MET A 811 -36.49 34.66 9.64
C MET A 811 -36.36 36.06 10.29
N ASP A 812 -35.63 36.19 11.40
CA ASP A 812 -35.55 37.45 12.14
C ASP A 812 -34.27 38.26 11.90
N ASN A 813 -33.19 37.61 11.44
CA ASN A 813 -31.93 38.24 11.10
C ASN A 813 -31.93 38.69 9.65
N THR A 814 -32.15 39.99 9.49
CA THR A 814 -32.04 40.71 8.22
C THR A 814 -30.76 40.37 7.42
N SER A 815 -29.64 40.15 8.11
CA SER A 815 -28.35 39.79 7.49
C SER A 815 -28.42 38.47 6.72
N VAL A 816 -29.15 37.48 7.25
CA VAL A 816 -29.32 36.18 6.57
C VAL A 816 -30.18 36.36 5.33
N ILE A 817 -31.30 37.10 5.45
CA ILE A 817 -32.20 37.40 4.32
C ILE A 817 -31.45 38.10 3.17
N ASP A 818 -30.60 39.08 3.49
CA ASP A 818 -29.80 39.82 2.50
C ASP A 818 -28.69 38.96 1.85
N CYS A 819 -28.22 37.90 2.53
CA CYS A 819 -27.27 36.93 1.96
C CYS A 819 -27.91 35.90 1.01
N ILE A 820 -29.23 35.66 1.07
CA ILE A 820 -29.91 34.68 0.19
C ILE A 820 -29.89 35.12 -1.28
N GLY A 821 -30.00 36.42 -1.55
CA GLY A 821 -29.91 36.99 -2.90
C GLY A 821 -28.49 37.36 -3.36
N THR A 822 -27.45 37.07 -2.56
CA THR A 822 -26.09 37.59 -2.80
C THR A 822 -24.99 36.55 -2.53
N THR A 823 -23.73 36.97 -2.42
CA THR A 823 -22.58 36.07 -2.20
C THR A 823 -22.48 35.65 -0.74
N ALA A 824 -22.97 34.44 -0.45
CA ALA A 824 -23.03 33.87 0.89
C ALA A 824 -21.65 33.74 1.61
N PRO A 825 -21.55 34.13 2.90
CA PRO A 825 -20.33 33.99 3.71
C PRO A 825 -19.84 32.55 3.85
N ASN A 826 -18.52 32.38 3.96
CA ASN A 826 -17.87 31.06 3.92
C ASN A 826 -18.33 30.07 5.02
N SER A 827 -18.69 30.55 6.21
CA SER A 827 -19.11 29.71 7.35
C SER A 827 -20.36 28.86 7.09
N SER A 828 -21.29 29.39 6.28
CA SER A 828 -22.59 28.78 5.96
C SER A 828 -22.93 28.76 4.47
N GLN A 829 -21.93 28.94 3.60
CA GLN A 829 -22.08 28.96 2.15
C GLN A 829 -22.77 27.70 1.59
N ALA A 830 -22.65 26.56 2.28
CA ALA A 830 -23.35 25.33 1.94
C ALA A 830 -24.88 25.46 2.09
N HIS A 831 -25.33 26.04 3.21
CA HIS A 831 -26.75 26.22 3.53
C HIS A 831 -27.41 27.27 2.65
N PHE A 832 -26.76 28.42 2.45
CA PHE A 832 -27.25 29.40 1.46
C PHE A 832 -27.38 28.80 0.06
N ARG A 833 -26.39 28.01 -0.40
CA ARG A 833 -26.49 27.31 -1.69
C ARG A 833 -27.56 26.22 -1.72
N ALA A 834 -27.86 25.57 -0.59
CA ALA A 834 -28.98 24.63 -0.49
C ALA A 834 -30.33 25.35 -0.60
N PHE A 835 -30.47 26.50 0.07
CA PHE A 835 -31.63 27.38 -0.01
C PHE A 835 -31.84 27.90 -1.46
N GLN A 836 -30.79 28.45 -2.06
CA GLN A 836 -30.78 28.91 -3.46
C GLN A 836 -31.16 27.80 -4.44
N LYS A 837 -30.61 26.57 -4.29
CA LYS A 837 -30.95 25.43 -5.15
C LYS A 837 -32.39 24.91 -5.00
N LEU A 838 -33.02 25.13 -3.84
CA LEU A 838 -34.46 24.88 -3.68
C LEU A 838 -35.25 25.95 -4.43
N GLY A 839 -34.85 27.22 -4.37
CA GLY A 839 -35.38 28.29 -5.22
C GLY A 839 -35.26 28.04 -6.71
N ASP A 840 -34.08 27.66 -7.21
CA ASP A 840 -33.87 27.32 -8.63
C ASP A 840 -34.70 26.11 -9.10
N ARG A 841 -35.07 25.20 -8.18
CA ARG A 841 -35.95 24.06 -8.47
C ARG A 841 -37.44 24.42 -8.44
N TYR A 842 -37.81 25.40 -7.61
CA TYR A 842 -39.18 25.88 -7.41
C TYR A 842 -39.25 27.41 -7.63
N PRO A 843 -38.94 27.89 -8.85
CA PRO A 843 -38.75 29.31 -9.11
C PRO A 843 -40.01 30.12 -8.82
N TYR A 844 -39.84 31.23 -8.10
CA TYR A 844 -40.90 32.14 -7.62
C TYR A 844 -41.93 31.53 -6.64
N GLN A 845 -41.84 30.23 -6.33
CA GLN A 845 -42.70 29.54 -5.37
C GLN A 845 -42.23 29.72 -3.91
N ILE A 846 -40.94 30.02 -3.72
CA ILE A 846 -40.31 30.25 -2.41
C ILE A 846 -40.06 31.75 -2.21
N SER A 847 -40.52 32.26 -1.08
CA SER A 847 -40.30 33.64 -0.65
C SER A 847 -39.69 33.72 0.75
N VAL A 848 -38.94 34.78 1.02
CA VAL A 848 -38.30 35.03 2.33
C VAL A 848 -38.80 36.34 2.91
N LYS A 849 -39.37 36.25 4.10
CA LYS A 849 -40.04 37.33 4.83
C LYS A 849 -39.33 37.60 6.16
N TRP A 850 -39.17 38.88 6.51
CA TRP A 850 -38.63 39.25 7.80
C TRP A 850 -39.71 39.16 8.90
N CYS A 851 -39.40 38.46 9.98
CA CYS A 851 -40.25 38.26 11.15
C CYS A 851 -39.57 38.89 12.38
N PRO A 852 -40.14 39.89 13.06
CA PRO A 852 -39.45 40.54 14.18
C PRO A 852 -39.25 39.64 15.42
N GLY A 853 -37.99 39.31 15.73
CA GLY A 853 -37.59 38.54 16.91
C GLY A 853 -38.04 39.13 18.25
N HIS A 854 -38.17 38.28 19.28
CA HIS A 854 -38.61 38.63 20.64
C HIS A 854 -39.86 39.53 20.71
N SER A 855 -40.89 39.25 19.90
CA SER A 855 -42.08 40.11 19.75
C SER A 855 -43.42 39.39 19.98
N ASN A 856 -43.43 38.27 20.71
CA ASN A 856 -44.61 37.42 20.98
C ASN A 856 -45.42 37.07 19.72
N ILE A 857 -44.73 36.69 18.64
CA ILE A 857 -45.35 36.25 17.39
C ILE A 857 -45.50 34.72 17.46
N PHE A 858 -46.75 34.24 17.38
CA PHE A 858 -47.07 32.81 17.39
C PHE A 858 -46.36 32.09 16.23
N GLY A 859 -45.59 31.05 16.53
CA GLY A 859 -44.71 30.35 15.59
C GLY A 859 -43.23 30.78 15.67
N ASN A 860 -42.95 32.05 16.00
CA ASN A 860 -41.57 32.55 16.18
C ASN A 860 -41.11 32.58 17.64
N SER A 861 -42.05 32.55 18.59
CA SER A 861 -41.78 32.54 20.05
C SER A 861 -42.03 31.16 20.65
N CYS A 862 -41.58 30.11 19.95
CA CYS A 862 -41.87 28.70 20.27
C CYS A 862 -40.61 27.81 20.38
N PHE A 863 -39.42 28.42 20.41
CA PHE A 863 -38.10 27.78 20.45
C PHE A 863 -37.23 28.39 21.56
#